data_AF-A0A173YRV2-F1
#
_entry.id   AF-A0A173YRV2-F1
#
_cell.length_a   1.000
_cell.length_b   1.000
_cell.length_c   1.000
_cell.angle_alpha   90.00
_cell.angle_beta   90.00
_cell.angle_gamma   90.00
#
_symmetry.space_group_name_H-M   'P 1'
#
loop_
_entity.id
_entity.type
_entity.pdbx_description
1 polymer ?
#
loop_
_entity_poly.entity_id
_entity_poly.type
_entity_poly.pdbx_seq_one_letter_code
_entity_poly.pdbx_strand_id
1 'polypeptide(L)'
;MKNFGILLLAMVSCCLLQAKDRVVKQPPFIARSSSTIEIDRVVVSDTATVLDVKAFFRPHNWIQISNESYLLADNGEKYPIRSGNGITLGEKFWMPDSGEASFSLIFPLLPPTVKVIDFIESDCEDCFKVWGIHLDGKLPELDLSDDVKKQKLNYAEPLPKAELKDGKSVITGRLLDYEKHYALPFSCRTCDLLTAKFEDTEIKVNEDGTFRTEIELCAPTTVSFSVGRDIYFDVFLVPGGELDMAVNLRELSRSESKLLKGKRAGGKKVYFSGTMAALNDEMITDDEHLMDVWGMVHWNMNDLYNMTAGQYKAYWLKKYEETKSAICSDKKRSQAYRELLLAQNDLLCTLTLTRVSSNLAYAYVQCSGLPAREAYQKFKQPELSDDFYDYIRQLNILNSPVMLYANGYADLVRGMGYLRVKMDDELSDIFAFILSSDKVSAEDAKIIREFKADTDTGKTSVYQEKMGELRIKYDELFKEFSSMQQDYILKKIIAGYLGTDQGLFFDLQKMMKYAQKISDFTPLTVHDFEEIRKMSDPYYLGRLTKMNNRLLETIDANKKKKGYTVNESGEVKDEDLFYSIISKFKGKVILVDFWATWCGPCKMAMKQMKPMKKDLEGKDIVYVFIAGENSPKETWDNMIPDIHGEHYRVTAAQWKYLSKQFSIQGVPTYIIVDKEGAVIQKHTGFPGVDTVKKELMKALEK
;
A
#
# COMPACT_ATOMS: atom_id res chain seq x y z
N MET A 1 -69.69 24.68 62.88
CA MET A 1 -70.49 24.03 61.82
C MET A 1 -70.24 24.76 60.50
N LYS A 2 -69.77 24.00 59.50
CA LYS A 2 -69.75 24.25 58.03
C LYS A 2 -68.84 25.40 57.54
N ASN A 3 -67.69 25.13 56.91
CA ASN A 3 -67.39 24.45 55.63
C ASN A 3 -68.06 25.08 54.40
N PHE A 4 -67.25 25.69 53.54
CA PHE A 4 -66.92 25.26 52.15
C PHE A 4 -66.55 26.50 51.33
N GLY A 5 -65.30 26.60 50.88
CA GLY A 5 -64.94 27.61 49.88
C GLY A 5 -63.52 28.18 49.88
N ILE A 6 -62.52 27.53 50.48
CA ILE A 6 -61.10 27.92 50.26
C ILE A 6 -60.25 26.65 50.21
N LEU A 7 -60.32 25.92 49.10
CA LEU A 7 -59.44 24.78 48.85
C LEU A 7 -59.29 24.56 47.34
N LEU A 8 -58.83 25.59 46.61
CA LEU A 8 -58.52 25.47 45.19
C LEU A 8 -57.51 26.51 44.67
N LEU A 9 -56.62 27.01 45.53
CA LEU A 9 -55.57 27.95 45.10
C LEU A 9 -54.23 27.75 45.84
N ALA A 10 -53.97 26.54 46.33
CA ALA A 10 -52.70 26.19 46.96
C ALA A 10 -52.23 24.77 46.56
N MET A 11 -52.44 24.36 45.31
CA MET A 11 -51.54 23.35 44.72
C MET A 11 -50.29 24.07 44.25
N VAL A 12 -49.36 24.10 45.19
CA VAL A 12 -47.94 24.32 45.05
C VAL A 12 -47.45 23.91 43.67
N SER A 13 -46.94 24.93 42.98
CA SER A 13 -45.94 24.89 41.93
C SER A 13 -44.85 23.85 42.23
N CYS A 14 -45.10 22.59 41.86
CA CYS A 14 -44.03 21.70 41.43
C CYS A 14 -43.78 22.04 39.96
N CYS A 15 -43.02 23.11 39.72
CA CYS A 15 -42.24 23.19 38.51
C CYS A 15 -41.35 21.93 38.47
N LEU A 16 -41.81 20.91 37.74
CA LEU A 16 -40.91 19.95 37.13
C LEU A 16 -39.97 20.78 36.26
N LEU A 17 -38.84 21.19 36.82
CA LEU A 17 -37.64 21.49 36.05
C LEU A 17 -37.28 20.17 35.37
N GLN A 18 -37.93 19.89 34.24
CA GLN A 18 -37.48 18.86 33.32
C GLN A 18 -36.05 19.28 32.97
N ALA A 19 -35.06 18.53 33.47
CA ALA A 19 -33.67 18.77 33.14
C ALA A 19 -33.58 18.73 31.62
N LYS A 20 -33.31 19.89 31.01
CA LYS A 20 -33.35 20.03 29.56
C LYS A 20 -32.19 19.22 29.00
N ASP A 21 -32.48 18.20 28.19
CA ASP A 21 -31.47 17.37 27.54
C ASP A 21 -30.35 18.24 26.95
N ARG A 22 -29.10 17.93 27.28
CA ARG A 22 -27.94 18.58 26.67
C ARG A 22 -27.71 17.91 25.33
N VAL A 23 -28.11 18.60 24.27
CA VAL A 23 -27.93 18.13 22.89
C VAL A 23 -26.78 18.89 22.23
N VAL A 24 -25.78 18.16 21.75
CA VAL A 24 -24.63 18.69 21.03
C VAL A 24 -24.68 18.15 19.61
N LYS A 25 -25.09 18.99 18.65
CA LYS A 25 -25.14 18.60 17.24
C LYS A 25 -23.77 18.72 16.60
N GLN A 26 -23.35 17.66 15.92
CA GLN A 26 -22.08 17.52 15.20
C GLN A 26 -20.92 18.01 16.07
N PRO A 27 -20.70 17.38 17.25
CA PRO A 27 -19.69 17.81 18.20
C PRO A 27 -18.32 17.83 17.52
N PRO A 28 -17.50 18.87 17.74
CA PRO A 28 -16.14 18.84 17.22
C PRO A 28 -15.31 17.83 18.01
N PHE A 29 -14.30 17.26 17.35
CA PHE A 29 -13.43 16.24 17.93
C PHE A 29 -11.96 16.46 17.49
N ILE A 30 -11.02 15.78 18.16
CA ILE A 30 -9.58 15.94 17.93
C ILE A 30 -9.06 15.02 16.84
N ALA A 31 -9.32 13.72 16.97
CA ALA A 31 -8.77 12.73 16.05
C ALA A 31 -9.77 11.59 15.81
N ARG A 32 -9.53 10.81 14.76
CA ARG A 32 -10.28 9.58 14.46
C ARG A 32 -9.37 8.51 13.88
N SER A 33 -9.77 7.26 14.03
CA SER A 33 -9.06 6.09 13.47
C SER A 33 -9.56 5.69 12.08
N SER A 34 -10.71 6.22 11.64
CA SER A 34 -11.38 5.88 10.38
C SER A 34 -12.49 6.88 10.05
N SER A 35 -12.78 7.05 8.76
CA SER A 35 -13.94 7.76 8.19
C SER A 35 -15.24 6.95 8.13
N THR A 36 -15.24 5.70 8.60
CA THR A 36 -16.40 4.81 8.52
C THR A 36 -17.56 5.27 9.38
N ILE A 37 -17.30 5.90 10.53
CA ILE A 37 -18.36 6.42 11.43
C ILE A 37 -18.08 7.87 11.81
N GLU A 38 -19.14 8.66 11.90
CA GLU A 38 -19.11 10.03 12.40
C GLU A 38 -20.27 10.29 13.37
N ILE A 39 -20.06 11.15 14.37
CA ILE A 39 -21.08 11.46 15.38
C ILE A 39 -21.94 12.64 14.90
N ASP A 40 -23.21 12.38 14.59
CA ASP A 40 -24.19 13.40 14.17
C ASP A 40 -24.64 14.25 15.36
N ARG A 41 -24.86 13.64 16.52
CA ARG A 41 -25.11 14.38 17.76
C ARG A 41 -24.86 13.52 18.99
N VAL A 42 -24.61 14.21 20.11
CA VAL A 42 -24.62 13.61 21.45
C VAL A 42 -25.82 14.17 22.20
N VAL A 43 -26.63 13.30 22.80
CA VAL A 43 -27.73 13.65 23.70
C VAL A 43 -27.40 13.13 25.08
N VAL A 44 -27.24 14.02 26.06
CA VAL A 44 -27.13 13.67 27.47
C VAL A 44 -28.46 14.03 28.12
N SER A 45 -29.27 13.01 28.43
CA SER A 45 -30.55 13.16 29.14
C SER A 45 -30.36 13.02 30.65
N ASP A 46 -31.44 12.86 31.40
CA ASP A 46 -31.44 12.49 32.82
C ASP A 46 -31.17 10.99 33.09
N THR A 47 -31.13 10.17 32.04
CA THR A 47 -31.17 8.70 32.15
C THR A 47 -30.06 8.00 31.36
N ALA A 48 -29.55 8.62 30.29
CA ALA A 48 -28.55 8.02 29.41
C ALA A 48 -27.74 9.08 28.66
N THR A 49 -26.62 8.63 28.08
CA THR A 49 -25.92 9.34 27.02
C THR A 49 -26.12 8.58 25.72
N VAL A 50 -26.58 9.28 24.67
CA VAL A 50 -26.88 8.69 23.35
C VAL A 50 -25.99 9.37 22.31
N LEU A 51 -25.26 8.56 21.54
CA LEU A 51 -24.55 9.00 20.34
C LEU A 51 -25.37 8.61 19.12
N ASP A 52 -25.88 9.59 18.37
CA ASP A 52 -26.41 9.31 17.04
C ASP A 52 -25.25 9.29 16.04
N VAL A 53 -25.12 8.18 15.32
CA VAL A 53 -24.00 7.89 14.44
C VAL A 53 -24.47 7.90 12.98
N LYS A 54 -23.64 8.47 12.11
CA LYS A 54 -23.71 8.32 10.66
C LYS A 54 -22.58 7.40 10.22
N ALA A 55 -22.93 6.30 9.57
CA ALA A 55 -21.95 5.40 8.99
C ALA A 55 -21.83 5.62 7.48
N PHE A 56 -20.60 5.62 6.98
CA PHE A 56 -20.24 5.79 5.58
C PHE A 56 -19.29 4.68 5.16
N PHE A 57 -19.76 3.75 4.35
CA PHE A 57 -18.92 2.64 3.91
C PHE A 57 -19.39 2.08 2.57
N ARG A 58 -18.59 1.20 1.96
CA ARG A 58 -18.89 0.67 0.63
C ARG A 58 -20.24 -0.06 0.64
N PRO A 59 -21.13 0.17 -0.35
CA PRO A 59 -22.38 -0.56 -0.46
C PRO A 59 -22.17 -2.08 -0.39
N HIS A 60 -23.11 -2.78 0.24
CA HIS A 60 -23.09 -4.24 0.44
C HIS A 60 -21.86 -4.80 1.18
N ASN A 61 -21.01 -3.96 1.77
CA ASN A 61 -20.02 -4.39 2.74
C ASN A 61 -20.60 -4.25 4.16
N TRP A 62 -19.98 -4.88 5.15
CA TRP A 62 -20.48 -4.84 6.53
C TRP A 62 -19.60 -3.97 7.44
N ILE A 63 -20.23 -3.37 8.44
CA ILE A 63 -19.59 -2.79 9.63
C ILE A 63 -20.07 -3.54 10.86
N GLN A 64 -19.40 -3.37 11.98
CA GLN A 64 -19.79 -3.97 13.27
C GLN A 64 -19.42 -3.00 14.38
N ILE A 65 -20.24 -2.95 15.43
CA ILE A 65 -19.93 -2.26 16.69
C ILE A 65 -19.88 -3.32 17.77
N SER A 66 -18.71 -3.51 18.38
CA SER A 66 -18.47 -4.48 19.44
C SER A 66 -19.33 -4.18 20.68
N ASN A 67 -19.72 -5.25 21.37
CA ASN A 67 -20.32 -5.18 22.70
C ASN A 67 -19.34 -4.70 23.79
N GLU A 68 -18.05 -4.62 23.48
CA GLU A 68 -17.01 -4.05 24.33
C GLU A 68 -16.90 -2.52 24.22
N SER A 69 -17.71 -1.88 23.36
CA SER A 69 -17.64 -0.43 23.14
C SER A 69 -17.87 0.35 24.43
N TYR A 70 -17.17 1.48 24.58
CA TYR A 70 -17.31 2.36 25.74
C TYR A 70 -17.04 3.82 25.40
N LEU A 71 -17.51 4.72 26.27
CA LEU A 71 -17.04 6.10 26.30
C LEU A 71 -15.94 6.25 27.34
N LEU A 72 -14.82 6.87 26.98
CA LEU A 72 -13.79 7.30 27.93
C LEU A 72 -14.03 8.77 28.24
N ALA A 73 -14.33 9.13 29.48
CA ALA A 73 -14.50 10.53 29.86
C ALA A 73 -13.17 11.20 30.23
N ASP A 74 -13.13 12.53 30.19
CA ASP A 74 -11.99 13.37 30.60
C ASP A 74 -11.50 13.16 32.04
N ASN A 75 -12.32 12.53 32.89
CA ASN A 75 -11.94 12.11 34.24
C ASN A 75 -11.27 10.71 34.29
N GLY A 76 -11.10 10.04 33.14
CA GLY A 76 -10.51 8.71 33.00
C GLY A 76 -11.49 7.55 33.22
N GLU A 77 -12.76 7.81 33.53
CA GLU A 77 -13.75 6.76 33.75
C GLU A 77 -14.27 6.17 32.42
N LYS A 78 -14.44 4.85 32.38
CA LYS A 78 -15.03 4.12 31.24
C LYS A 78 -16.52 3.89 31.47
N TYR A 79 -17.32 4.21 30.47
CA TYR A 79 -18.77 4.03 30.46
C TYR A 79 -19.14 3.00 29.38
N PRO A 80 -19.38 1.73 29.74
CA PRO A 80 -19.62 0.67 28.77
C PRO A 80 -20.94 0.85 28.04
N ILE A 81 -20.99 0.46 26.77
CA ILE A 81 -22.20 0.50 25.96
C ILE A 81 -23.30 -0.38 26.58
N ARG A 82 -24.55 0.10 26.53
CA ARG A 82 -25.73 -0.65 26.99
C ARG A 82 -26.43 -1.35 25.84
N SER A 83 -26.62 -0.64 24.73
CA SER A 83 -27.36 -1.13 23.56
C SER A 83 -27.15 -0.25 22.34
N GLY A 84 -27.41 -0.80 21.15
CA GLY A 84 -27.59 -0.04 19.92
C GLY A 84 -29.07 0.04 19.53
N ASN A 85 -29.47 1.12 18.87
CA ASN A 85 -30.76 1.26 18.20
C ASN A 85 -30.54 1.44 16.70
N GLY A 86 -31.12 0.58 15.87
CA GLY A 86 -30.80 0.52 14.44
C GLY A 86 -29.51 -0.26 14.11
N ILE A 87 -28.83 -0.80 15.12
CA ILE A 87 -27.69 -1.72 14.98
C ILE A 87 -27.67 -2.72 16.15
N THR A 88 -27.40 -4.00 15.85
CA THR A 88 -27.20 -5.04 16.86
C THR A 88 -25.72 -5.14 17.21
N LEU A 89 -25.37 -5.00 18.50
CA LEU A 89 -23.98 -5.04 18.97
C LEU A 89 -23.38 -6.43 18.79
N GLY A 90 -22.13 -6.52 18.34
CA GLY A 90 -21.44 -7.78 18.10
C GLY A 90 -21.91 -8.53 16.85
N GLU A 91 -22.78 -7.96 16.03
CA GLU A 91 -23.25 -8.56 14.76
C GLU A 91 -22.85 -7.72 13.54
N LYS A 92 -22.78 -8.37 12.37
CA LYS A 92 -22.49 -7.70 11.10
C LYS A 92 -23.69 -6.89 10.65
N PHE A 93 -23.51 -5.59 10.48
CA PHE A 93 -24.46 -4.69 9.87
C PHE A 93 -24.07 -4.45 8.40
N TRP A 94 -24.90 -4.93 7.47
CA TRP A 94 -24.64 -4.78 6.03
C TRP A 94 -25.12 -3.41 5.52
N MET A 95 -24.24 -2.71 4.81
CA MET A 95 -24.51 -1.36 4.32
C MET A 95 -25.50 -1.38 3.14
N PRO A 96 -26.45 -0.42 3.10
CA PRO A 96 -27.40 -0.29 2.00
C PRO A 96 -26.72 0.20 0.71
N ASP A 97 -27.48 0.23 -0.39
CA ASP A 97 -27.04 0.67 -1.71
C ASP A 97 -26.45 2.09 -1.71
N SER A 98 -26.93 2.96 -0.81
CA SER A 98 -26.40 4.31 -0.64
C SER A 98 -25.00 4.34 -0.04
N GLY A 99 -24.56 3.26 0.62
CA GLY A 99 -23.35 3.25 1.44
C GLY A 99 -23.47 4.09 2.72
N GLU A 100 -24.68 4.55 3.07
CA GLU A 100 -24.93 5.41 4.23
C GLU A 100 -25.98 4.82 5.16
N ALA A 101 -25.70 4.76 6.45
CA ALA A 101 -26.63 4.27 7.47
C ALA A 101 -26.66 5.18 8.71
N SER A 102 -27.70 5.07 9.53
CA SER A 102 -27.84 5.81 10.78
C SER A 102 -28.35 4.91 11.88
N PHE A 103 -27.74 5.00 13.04
CA PHE A 103 -28.09 4.25 14.25
C PHE A 103 -27.67 5.06 15.47
N SER A 104 -28.16 4.66 16.65
CA SER A 104 -27.79 5.29 17.91
C SER A 104 -27.10 4.28 18.83
N LEU A 105 -26.09 4.74 19.55
CA LEU A 105 -25.39 3.96 20.59
C LEU A 105 -25.73 4.55 21.96
N ILE A 106 -26.16 3.70 22.88
CA ILE A 106 -26.71 4.10 24.17
C ILE A 106 -25.74 3.70 25.28
N PHE A 107 -25.37 4.67 26.10
CA PHE A 107 -24.42 4.55 27.21
C PHE A 107 -25.06 4.98 28.54
N PRO A 108 -24.43 4.64 29.68
CA PRO A 108 -24.80 5.24 30.96
C PRO A 108 -24.72 6.76 30.95
N LEU A 109 -25.48 7.38 31.85
CA LEU A 109 -25.48 8.83 32.02
C LEU A 109 -24.08 9.33 32.40
N LEU A 110 -23.55 10.27 31.64
CA LEU A 110 -22.35 11.01 31.99
C LEU A 110 -22.65 12.07 33.07
N PRO A 111 -21.75 12.25 34.06
CA PRO A 111 -21.84 13.36 35.00
C PRO A 111 -21.86 14.72 34.27
N PRO A 112 -22.62 15.73 34.77
CA PRO A 112 -22.65 17.06 34.16
C PRO A 112 -21.27 17.76 34.07
N THR A 113 -20.30 17.31 34.87
CA THR A 113 -18.92 17.82 34.88
C THR A 113 -18.09 17.35 33.70
N VAL A 114 -18.47 16.25 33.03
CA VAL A 114 -17.76 15.73 31.87
C VAL A 114 -17.94 16.68 30.68
N LYS A 115 -16.84 17.07 30.08
CA LYS A 115 -16.80 17.99 28.92
C LYS A 115 -16.28 17.32 27.67
N VAL A 116 -15.36 16.38 27.81
CA VAL A 116 -14.76 15.65 26.69
C VAL A 116 -14.94 14.16 26.89
N ILE A 117 -15.24 13.47 25.80
CA ILE A 117 -15.30 12.01 25.75
C ILE A 117 -14.59 11.47 24.52
N ASP A 118 -14.06 10.26 24.62
CA ASP A 118 -13.72 9.44 23.47
C ASP A 118 -14.80 8.39 23.26
N PHE A 119 -15.07 8.04 22.01
CA PHE A 119 -15.76 6.80 21.68
C PHE A 119 -14.73 5.75 21.28
N ILE A 120 -14.70 4.63 21.99
CA ILE A 120 -13.81 3.49 21.74
C ILE A 120 -14.67 2.25 21.51
N GLU A 121 -14.59 1.65 20.32
CA GLU A 121 -15.37 0.46 19.98
C GLU A 121 -14.81 -0.82 20.63
N SER A 122 -13.48 -0.95 20.69
CA SER A 122 -12.75 -1.90 21.55
C SER A 122 -11.27 -1.50 21.60
N ASP A 123 -10.51 -2.12 22.50
CA ASP A 123 -9.08 -1.86 22.72
C ASP A 123 -8.19 -2.44 21.59
N CYS A 124 -8.77 -3.12 20.60
CA CYS A 124 -8.04 -3.63 19.44
C CYS A 124 -7.51 -2.49 18.54
N GLU A 125 -6.35 -2.68 17.90
CA GLU A 125 -5.72 -1.64 17.06
C GLU A 125 -6.66 -1.15 15.94
N ASP A 126 -7.34 -2.08 15.27
CA ASP A 126 -8.20 -1.81 14.12
C ASP A 126 -9.63 -1.35 14.45
N CYS A 127 -9.98 -1.29 15.74
CA CYS A 127 -11.32 -0.96 16.20
C CYS A 127 -11.66 0.52 16.01
N PHE A 128 -12.93 0.85 15.78
CA PHE A 128 -13.36 2.24 15.54
C PHE A 128 -13.15 3.11 16.78
N LYS A 129 -12.54 4.27 16.58
CA LYS A 129 -12.23 5.24 17.63
C LYS A 129 -12.40 6.67 17.12
N VAL A 130 -13.04 7.50 17.94
CA VAL A 130 -13.18 8.94 17.76
C VAL A 130 -12.77 9.60 19.07
N TRP A 131 -11.71 10.40 19.04
CA TRP A 131 -11.09 10.95 20.23
C TRP A 131 -11.36 12.44 20.39
N GLY A 132 -11.49 12.85 21.64
CA GLY A 132 -11.62 14.23 22.07
C GLY A 132 -12.94 14.86 21.63
N ILE A 133 -14.07 14.16 21.73
CA ILE A 133 -15.40 14.69 21.38
C ILE A 133 -15.84 15.72 22.44
N HIS A 134 -15.98 16.98 22.04
CA HIS A 134 -16.33 18.08 22.95
C HIS A 134 -17.85 18.26 23.10
N LEU A 135 -18.34 18.03 24.32
CA LEU A 135 -19.75 18.13 24.66
C LEU A 135 -20.23 19.57 24.90
N ASP A 136 -19.32 20.55 25.02
CA ASP A 136 -19.67 21.97 25.06
C ASP A 136 -19.73 22.61 23.65
N GLY A 137 -19.45 21.80 22.62
CA GLY A 137 -19.47 22.20 21.22
C GLY A 137 -18.28 23.07 20.81
N LYS A 138 -17.23 23.19 21.64
CA LYS A 138 -16.06 24.03 21.37
C LYS A 138 -14.76 23.28 21.62
N LEU A 139 -13.86 23.38 20.66
CA LEU A 139 -12.48 22.93 20.84
C LEU A 139 -11.69 23.94 21.68
N PRO A 140 -10.66 23.50 22.43
CA PRO A 140 -9.76 24.41 23.13
C PRO A 140 -8.99 25.28 22.13
N GLU A 141 -8.28 26.31 22.60
CA GLU A 141 -7.30 26.98 21.74
C GLU A 141 -6.23 25.98 21.29
N LEU A 142 -5.76 26.12 20.05
CA LEU A 142 -4.71 25.25 19.51
C LEU A 142 -3.36 25.66 20.11
N ASP A 143 -2.70 24.73 20.79
CA ASP A 143 -1.38 24.95 21.39
C ASP A 143 -0.28 24.94 20.32
N LEU A 144 -0.15 26.08 19.64
CA LEU A 144 0.94 26.35 18.70
C LEU A 144 2.04 27.16 19.40
N SER A 145 3.29 26.77 19.17
CA SER A 145 4.44 27.54 19.66
C SER A 145 4.45 28.95 19.08
N ASP A 146 4.98 29.89 19.85
CA ASP A 146 5.14 31.28 19.43
C ASP A 146 6.00 31.42 18.17
N ASP A 147 6.99 30.55 18.01
CA ASP A 147 7.86 30.52 16.84
C ASP A 147 7.09 30.15 15.57
N VAL A 148 6.22 29.14 15.64
CA VAL A 148 5.34 28.74 14.53
C VAL A 148 4.34 29.86 14.22
N LYS A 149 3.75 30.49 15.25
CA LYS A 149 2.79 31.59 15.07
C LYS A 149 3.41 32.83 14.40
N LYS A 150 4.68 33.13 14.70
CA LYS A 150 5.39 34.33 14.20
C LYS A 150 6.21 34.06 12.94
N GLN A 151 6.22 32.82 12.47
CA GLN A 151 7.05 32.41 11.36
C GLN A 151 6.74 33.19 10.08
N LYS A 152 7.80 33.59 9.36
CA LYS A 152 7.69 34.15 8.01
C LYS A 152 8.32 33.19 7.03
N LEU A 153 7.49 32.67 6.14
CA LEU A 153 7.90 31.74 5.09
C LEU A 153 8.43 32.50 3.87
N ASN A 154 9.48 31.97 3.24
CA ASN A 154 10.09 32.54 2.04
C ASN A 154 9.52 31.88 0.78
N TYR A 155 8.37 32.36 0.29
CA TYR A 155 7.76 31.86 -0.95
C TYR A 155 8.52 32.22 -2.23
N ALA A 156 9.65 32.93 -2.13
CA ALA A 156 10.55 33.19 -3.26
C ALA A 156 11.73 32.20 -3.32
N GLU A 157 11.83 31.26 -2.37
CA GLU A 157 12.83 30.20 -2.41
C GLU A 157 12.61 29.31 -3.65
N PRO A 158 13.61 29.16 -4.55
CA PRO A 158 13.49 28.31 -5.72
C PRO A 158 13.58 26.83 -5.32
N LEU A 159 13.14 25.92 -6.20
CA LEU A 159 13.40 24.50 -6.02
C LEU A 159 14.91 24.23 -5.96
N PRO A 160 15.37 23.31 -5.09
CA PRO A 160 16.76 22.87 -5.09
C PRO A 160 17.04 22.16 -6.41
N LYS A 161 18.28 22.19 -6.89
CA LYS A 161 18.65 21.51 -8.14
C LYS A 161 18.20 20.05 -8.14
N ALA A 162 17.50 19.62 -9.20
CA ALA A 162 17.13 18.24 -9.41
C ALA A 162 18.37 17.41 -9.80
N GLU A 163 19.00 16.80 -8.80
CA GLU A 163 20.19 15.96 -9.00
C GLU A 163 20.17 14.74 -8.07
N LEU A 164 20.91 13.71 -8.49
CA LEU A 164 21.09 12.51 -7.69
C LEU A 164 22.16 12.74 -6.63
N LYS A 165 21.78 12.64 -5.37
CA LYS A 165 22.66 12.79 -4.22
C LYS A 165 22.07 12.08 -3.01
N ASP A 166 22.84 11.16 -2.44
CA ASP A 166 22.51 10.53 -1.17
C ASP A 166 22.47 11.58 -0.05
N GLY A 167 21.41 11.55 0.75
CA GLY A 167 21.31 12.37 1.96
C GLY A 167 20.15 11.93 2.83
N LYS A 168 20.26 12.19 4.13
CA LYS A 168 19.18 11.97 5.08
C LYS A 168 18.46 13.29 5.29
N SER A 169 17.16 13.32 5.06
CA SER A 169 16.34 14.43 5.53
C SER A 169 15.95 14.15 6.98
N VAL A 170 16.22 15.11 7.86
CA VAL A 170 15.82 15.02 9.28
C VAL A 170 14.46 15.69 9.41
N ILE A 171 13.50 14.94 9.95
CA ILE A 171 12.17 15.47 10.22
C ILE A 171 11.93 15.46 11.73
N THR A 172 11.63 16.63 12.28
CA THR A 172 11.18 16.81 13.66
C THR A 172 9.74 17.33 13.67
N GLY A 173 9.06 17.19 14.79
CA GLY A 173 7.74 17.78 14.90
C GLY A 173 6.95 17.36 16.11
N ARG A 174 5.68 17.75 16.11
CA ARG A 174 4.68 17.35 17.10
C ARG A 174 3.32 17.12 16.44
N LEU A 175 2.63 16.07 16.86
CA LEU A 175 1.20 15.90 16.64
C LEU A 175 0.45 16.77 17.67
N LEU A 176 -0.25 17.80 17.21
CA LEU A 176 -0.98 18.73 18.08
C LEU A 176 -2.19 18.04 18.71
N ASP A 177 -2.36 18.25 20.02
CA ASP A 177 -3.42 17.65 20.86
C ASP A 177 -3.40 16.11 20.91
N TYR A 178 -2.26 15.52 20.59
CA TYR A 178 -2.06 14.09 20.72
C TYR A 178 -2.02 13.69 22.19
N GLU A 179 -2.76 12.64 22.52
CA GLU A 179 -2.64 11.93 23.78
C GLU A 179 -2.15 10.50 23.53
N LYS A 180 -1.31 9.98 24.44
CA LYS A 180 -0.66 8.66 24.29
C LYS A 180 -1.65 7.53 23.98
N HIS A 181 -2.85 7.55 24.58
CA HIS A 181 -3.85 6.50 24.37
C HIS A 181 -4.53 6.55 23.00
N TYR A 182 -4.30 7.60 22.21
CA TYR A 182 -4.76 7.62 20.82
C TYR A 182 -4.04 6.55 19.99
N ALA A 183 -2.76 6.28 20.29
CA ALA A 183 -1.95 5.28 19.61
C ALA A 183 -2.05 5.35 18.08
N LEU A 184 -2.15 6.57 17.53
CA LEU A 184 -2.30 6.80 16.09
C LEU A 184 -1.05 6.31 15.34
N PRO A 185 -1.20 5.38 14.38
CA PRO A 185 -0.12 5.07 13.46
C PRO A 185 0.33 6.34 12.74
N PHE A 186 1.64 6.56 12.67
CA PHE A 186 2.23 7.67 11.93
C PHE A 186 3.40 7.12 11.12
N SER A 187 3.39 7.34 9.81
CA SER A 187 4.44 6.81 8.93
C SER A 187 4.70 7.72 7.73
N CYS A 188 5.87 7.56 7.13
CA CYS A 188 6.26 8.19 5.87
C CYS A 188 6.51 7.11 4.82
N ARG A 189 5.77 7.20 3.71
CA ARG A 189 5.95 6.37 2.51
C ARG A 189 6.90 7.05 1.53
N THR A 190 7.98 6.37 1.20
CA THR A 190 8.94 6.79 0.16
C THR A 190 8.98 5.78 -0.98
N CYS A 191 9.35 6.22 -2.18
CA CYS A 191 9.75 5.34 -3.27
C CYS A 191 11.25 5.49 -3.48
N ASP A 192 12.02 4.42 -3.28
CA ASP A 192 13.42 4.42 -3.67
C ASP A 192 13.51 4.43 -5.20
N LEU A 193 13.90 5.59 -5.74
CA LEU A 193 14.04 5.83 -7.18
C LEU A 193 14.86 4.75 -7.90
N LEU A 194 15.83 4.17 -7.21
CA LEU A 194 16.83 3.28 -7.82
C LEU A 194 16.40 1.81 -7.82
N THR A 195 15.45 1.45 -6.97
CA THR A 195 14.89 0.10 -6.87
C THR A 195 13.42 0.03 -7.27
N ALA A 196 12.75 1.18 -7.44
CA ALA A 196 11.30 1.32 -7.59
C ALA A 196 10.50 0.62 -6.48
N LYS A 197 11.08 0.50 -5.28
CA LYS A 197 10.45 -0.10 -4.10
C LYS A 197 9.87 0.99 -3.22
N PHE A 198 8.65 0.77 -2.79
CA PHE A 198 8.03 1.60 -1.76
C PHE A 198 8.43 1.09 -0.39
N GLU A 199 8.79 2.02 0.49
CA GLU A 199 9.11 1.74 1.89
C GLU A 199 8.23 2.61 2.78
N ASP A 200 7.59 1.98 3.77
CA ASP A 200 6.85 2.67 4.82
C ASP A 200 7.74 2.74 6.06
N THR A 201 8.19 3.94 6.40
CA THR A 201 8.96 4.23 7.61
C THR A 201 8.02 4.62 8.73
N GLU A 202 7.84 3.74 9.71
CA GLU A 202 7.08 4.05 10.93
C GLU A 202 7.79 5.15 11.73
N ILE A 203 7.03 6.17 12.13
CA ILE A 203 7.52 7.32 12.90
C ILE A 203 7.03 7.15 14.33
N LYS A 204 7.99 6.95 15.24
CA LYS A 204 7.68 6.84 16.67
C LYS A 204 7.32 8.21 17.23
N VAL A 205 6.14 8.28 17.83
CA VAL A 205 5.63 9.46 18.52
C VAL A 205 5.81 9.28 20.04
N ASN A 206 6.40 10.28 20.69
CA ASN A 206 6.58 10.32 22.14
C ASN A 206 5.24 10.59 22.85
N GLU A 207 5.21 10.39 24.18
CA GLU A 207 3.99 10.57 24.98
C GLU A 207 3.42 11.99 24.90
N ASP A 208 4.26 12.99 24.65
CA ASP A 208 3.90 14.40 24.49
C ASP A 208 3.60 14.81 23.03
N GLY A 209 3.43 13.82 22.15
CA GLY A 209 3.15 14.02 20.73
C GLY A 209 4.36 14.39 19.88
N THR A 210 5.55 14.59 20.45
CA THR A 210 6.75 14.93 19.67
C THR A 210 7.31 13.74 18.92
N PHE A 211 8.00 13.97 17.81
CA PHE A 211 8.68 12.93 17.05
C PHE A 211 9.95 13.44 16.37
N ARG A 212 10.83 12.49 16.04
CA ARG A 212 11.99 12.71 15.17
C ARG A 212 12.22 11.47 14.31
N THR A 213 12.44 11.67 13.02
CA THR A 213 12.81 10.59 12.09
C THR A 213 13.85 11.05 11.08
N GLU A 214 14.51 10.10 10.43
CA GLU A 214 15.46 10.34 9.35
C GLU A 214 15.01 9.55 8.12
N ILE A 215 14.82 10.25 7.00
CA ILE A 215 14.38 9.64 5.75
C ILE A 215 15.54 9.67 4.76
N GLU A 216 15.97 8.48 4.31
CA GLU A 216 17.01 8.37 3.28
C GLU A 216 16.44 8.72 1.90
N LEU A 217 17.08 9.67 1.23
CA LEU A 217 16.71 10.14 -0.10
C LEU A 217 17.94 10.13 -1.02
N CYS A 218 17.68 9.96 -2.30
CA CYS A 218 18.69 10.07 -3.35
C CYS A 218 18.47 11.26 -4.29
N ALA A 219 17.39 12.03 -4.10
CA ALA A 219 17.11 13.27 -4.81
C ALA A 219 16.07 14.10 -4.03
N PRO A 220 15.95 15.41 -4.27
CA PRO A 220 14.81 16.19 -3.79
C PRO A 220 13.52 15.63 -4.38
N THR A 221 12.54 15.29 -3.55
CA THR A 221 11.32 14.61 -4.01
C THR A 221 10.16 14.80 -3.06
N THR A 222 8.96 14.55 -3.57
CA THR A 222 7.73 14.51 -2.75
C THR A 222 7.60 13.14 -2.08
N VAL A 223 7.28 13.09 -0.79
CA VAL A 223 6.99 11.87 -0.03
C VAL A 223 5.61 11.98 0.62
N SER A 224 4.98 10.85 0.95
CA SER A 224 3.63 10.85 1.52
C SER A 224 3.68 10.46 2.99
N PHE A 225 3.14 11.30 3.87
CA PHE A 225 2.93 10.99 5.28
C PHE A 225 1.52 10.47 5.49
N SER A 226 1.36 9.49 6.38
CA SER A 226 0.06 8.98 6.80
C SER A 226 -0.11 9.11 8.30
N VAL A 227 -1.26 9.62 8.73
CA VAL A 227 -1.67 9.74 10.14
C VAL A 227 -2.95 8.94 10.33
N GLY A 228 -2.96 8.00 11.27
CA GLY A 228 -4.06 7.03 11.34
C GLY A 228 -4.08 6.14 10.10
N ARG A 229 -5.28 5.74 9.66
CA ARG A 229 -5.44 4.76 8.56
C ARG A 229 -5.77 5.39 7.21
N ASP A 230 -6.40 6.55 7.22
CA ASP A 230 -7.06 7.12 6.05
C ASP A 230 -6.73 8.60 5.78
N ILE A 231 -5.82 9.20 6.56
CA ILE A 231 -5.38 10.57 6.35
C ILE A 231 -3.95 10.55 5.81
N TYR A 232 -3.79 11.15 4.63
CA TYR A 232 -2.50 11.28 3.96
C TYR A 232 -2.22 12.73 3.61
N PHE A 233 -0.96 13.12 3.63
CA PHE A 233 -0.52 14.40 3.09
C PHE A 233 0.89 14.30 2.53
N ASP A 234 1.16 15.05 1.47
CA ASP A 234 2.43 15.02 0.77
C ASP A 234 3.35 16.14 1.26
N VAL A 235 4.65 15.85 1.32
CA VAL A 235 5.70 16.76 1.77
C VAL A 235 6.88 16.67 0.80
N PHE A 236 7.38 17.79 0.33
CA PHE A 236 8.62 17.89 -0.42
C PHE A 236 9.83 17.89 0.52
N LEU A 237 10.72 16.91 0.34
CA LEU A 237 11.93 16.73 1.13
C LEU A 237 13.18 16.86 0.25
N VAL A 238 14.28 17.23 0.89
CA VAL A 238 15.58 17.44 0.24
C VAL A 238 16.64 16.57 0.93
N PRO A 239 17.49 15.84 0.19
CA PRO A 239 18.61 15.11 0.78
C PRO A 239 19.51 16.04 1.62
N GLY A 240 19.63 15.75 2.92
CA GLY A 240 20.37 16.59 3.87
C GLY A 240 19.59 17.77 4.45
N GLY A 241 18.31 17.93 4.10
CA GLY A 241 17.44 18.98 4.61
C GLY A 241 16.89 18.67 6.00
N GLU A 242 16.70 19.71 6.80
CA GLU A 242 16.03 19.66 8.11
C GLU A 242 14.65 20.33 7.99
N LEU A 243 13.59 19.60 8.32
CA LEU A 243 12.21 20.08 8.30
C LEU A 243 11.57 19.83 9.67
N ASP A 244 10.96 20.86 10.23
CA ASP A 244 10.12 20.75 11.42
C ASP A 244 8.65 20.93 11.04
N MET A 245 7.76 20.15 11.66
CA MET A 245 6.32 20.25 11.40
C MET A 245 5.44 20.11 12.64
N ALA A 246 4.40 20.94 12.72
CA ALA A 246 3.32 20.79 13.69
C ALA A 246 2.06 20.29 12.95
N VAL A 247 1.65 19.05 13.24
CA VAL A 247 0.57 18.35 12.54
C VAL A 247 -0.74 18.54 13.32
N ASN A 248 -1.71 19.22 12.72
CA ASN A 248 -2.98 19.56 13.35
C ASN A 248 -4.00 18.42 13.17
N LEU A 249 -4.06 17.50 14.14
CA LEU A 249 -4.96 16.34 14.11
C LEU A 249 -6.44 16.74 13.93
N ARG A 250 -6.83 17.86 14.55
CA ARG A 250 -8.21 18.40 14.51
C ARG A 250 -8.59 18.78 13.09
N GLU A 251 -7.72 19.51 12.40
CA GLU A 251 -7.99 19.99 11.05
C GLU A 251 -7.88 18.86 10.02
N LEU A 252 -6.90 17.96 10.17
CA LEU A 252 -6.79 16.75 9.36
C LEU A 252 -8.05 15.87 9.45
N SER A 253 -8.59 15.70 10.66
CA SER A 253 -9.80 14.90 10.85
C SER A 253 -11.06 15.61 10.36
N ARG A 254 -11.14 16.93 10.57
CA ARG A 254 -12.28 17.77 10.15
C ARG A 254 -12.38 17.89 8.64
N SER A 255 -11.25 18.08 7.93
CA SER A 255 -11.24 18.25 6.47
C SER A 255 -11.77 17.01 5.75
N GLU A 256 -11.49 15.84 6.31
CA GLU A 256 -11.92 14.54 5.78
C GLU A 256 -13.28 14.06 6.34
N SER A 257 -13.97 14.87 7.15
CA SER A 257 -15.27 14.52 7.72
C SER A 257 -16.41 14.93 6.79
N LYS A 258 -17.36 14.03 6.53
CA LYS A 258 -18.56 14.35 5.75
C LYS A 258 -19.49 15.32 6.48
N LEU A 259 -19.55 15.26 7.81
CA LEU A 259 -20.39 16.13 8.63
C LEU A 259 -19.73 17.48 8.98
N LEU A 260 -18.39 17.54 9.11
CA LEU A 260 -17.68 18.70 9.63
C LEU A 260 -16.86 19.47 8.60
N LYS A 261 -16.58 18.93 7.41
CA LYS A 261 -15.76 19.63 6.39
C LYS A 261 -16.31 20.99 5.97
N GLY A 262 -17.63 21.18 6.03
CA GLY A 262 -18.29 22.46 5.72
C GLY A 262 -18.22 23.49 6.85
N LYS A 263 -17.78 23.11 8.06
CA LYS A 263 -17.56 24.04 9.18
C LYS A 263 -16.26 24.82 8.99
N ARG A 264 -16.13 25.95 9.70
CA ARG A 264 -14.93 26.78 9.66
C ARG A 264 -13.69 25.97 10.08
N ALA A 265 -12.62 26.08 9.29
CA ALA A 265 -11.33 25.47 9.58
C ALA A 265 -10.74 25.98 10.92
N GLY A 266 -10.10 25.07 11.66
CA GLY A 266 -9.50 25.33 12.96
C GLY A 266 -8.03 25.77 12.92
N GLY A 267 -7.49 26.04 11.73
CA GLY A 267 -6.08 26.31 11.48
C GLY A 267 -5.64 25.72 10.14
N LYS A 268 -4.33 25.58 9.93
CA LYS A 268 -3.77 24.80 8.83
C LYS A 268 -3.74 23.32 9.23
N LYS A 269 -3.76 22.42 8.23
CA LYS A 269 -3.56 20.97 8.42
C LYS A 269 -2.18 20.67 9.01
N VAL A 270 -1.14 21.35 8.51
CA VAL A 270 0.23 21.25 8.98
C VAL A 270 0.89 22.63 8.94
N TYR A 271 1.75 22.91 9.89
CA TYR A 271 2.62 24.09 9.92
C TYR A 271 4.06 23.64 9.76
N PHE A 272 4.83 24.28 8.88
CA PHE A 272 6.18 23.84 8.53
C PHE A 272 7.23 24.89 8.85
N SER A 273 8.41 24.47 9.33
CA SER A 273 9.61 25.30 9.40
C SER A 273 10.87 24.57 8.94
N GLY A 274 11.92 25.31 8.61
CA GLY A 274 13.14 24.74 8.02
C GLY A 274 13.10 24.65 6.49
N THR A 275 13.76 23.62 5.97
CA THR A 275 14.06 23.43 4.54
C THR A 275 12.78 23.30 3.72
N MET A 276 12.62 24.12 2.68
CA MET A 276 11.44 24.11 1.80
C MET A 276 10.09 24.27 2.53
N ALA A 277 10.08 24.90 3.72
CA ALA A 277 8.87 25.08 4.51
C ALA A 277 7.78 25.88 3.79
N ALA A 278 8.16 26.89 2.99
CA ALA A 278 7.22 27.70 2.22
C ALA A 278 6.51 26.88 1.13
N LEU A 279 7.26 26.03 0.41
CA LEU A 279 6.72 25.13 -0.60
C LEU A 279 5.75 24.12 0.03
N ASN A 280 6.16 23.49 1.14
CA ASN A 280 5.31 22.55 1.87
C ASN A 280 4.02 23.20 2.40
N ASP A 281 4.11 24.46 2.83
CA ASP A 281 2.95 25.26 3.23
C ASP A 281 1.98 25.52 2.07
N GLU A 282 2.47 25.83 0.87
CA GLU A 282 1.60 25.95 -0.32
C GLU A 282 0.98 24.61 -0.70
N MET A 283 1.77 23.53 -0.74
CA MET A 283 1.30 22.19 -1.09
C MET A 283 0.15 21.72 -0.20
N ILE A 284 0.22 21.98 1.12
CA ILE A 284 -0.80 21.52 2.07
C ILE A 284 -2.06 22.40 2.10
N THR A 285 -1.95 23.67 1.66
CA THR A 285 -3.05 24.64 1.71
C THR A 285 -3.74 24.85 0.37
N ASP A 286 -3.25 24.22 -0.70
CA ASP A 286 -3.82 24.35 -2.03
C ASP A 286 -5.15 23.57 -2.18
N ASP A 287 -6.25 24.24 -1.84
CA ASP A 287 -7.59 23.69 -1.96
C ASP A 287 -8.11 23.63 -3.41
N GLU A 288 -7.47 24.31 -4.38
CA GLU A 288 -7.90 24.29 -5.79
C GLU A 288 -7.48 22.99 -6.51
N HIS A 289 -6.68 22.13 -5.86
CA HIS A 289 -6.26 20.79 -6.32
C HIS A 289 -5.97 20.73 -7.83
N LEU A 290 -5.06 21.59 -8.31
CA LEU A 290 -4.70 21.63 -9.74
C LEU A 290 -4.19 20.27 -10.25
N MET A 291 -3.69 19.43 -9.36
CA MET A 291 -3.18 18.09 -9.66
C MET A 291 -3.64 17.10 -8.59
N ASP A 292 -4.50 16.16 -8.95
CA ASP A 292 -4.78 14.96 -8.15
C ASP A 292 -3.91 13.82 -8.69
N VAL A 293 -2.69 13.72 -8.17
CA VAL A 293 -1.65 12.79 -8.68
C VAL A 293 -1.94 11.33 -8.30
N TRP A 294 -2.71 11.09 -7.24
CA TRP A 294 -3.01 9.75 -6.72
C TRP A 294 -4.47 9.34 -6.90
N GLY A 295 -5.37 10.32 -7.04
CA GLY A 295 -6.77 10.07 -7.25
C GLY A 295 -7.13 9.84 -8.71
N MET A 296 -7.03 8.57 -9.10
CA MET A 296 -8.09 7.98 -9.95
C MET A 296 -9.51 8.22 -9.35
N VAL A 297 -9.59 8.70 -8.11
CA VAL A 297 -10.78 9.10 -7.33
C VAL A 297 -11.59 10.23 -7.98
N HIS A 298 -10.96 11.09 -8.79
CA HIS A 298 -11.67 12.15 -9.53
C HIS A 298 -11.73 11.93 -11.04
N TRP A 299 -11.23 10.80 -11.54
CA TRP A 299 -11.49 10.43 -12.92
C TRP A 299 -12.94 10.00 -13.03
N ASN A 300 -13.73 10.78 -13.77
CA ASN A 300 -15.03 10.32 -14.18
C ASN A 300 -14.82 9.18 -15.18
N MET A 301 -14.87 7.93 -14.72
CA MET A 301 -14.67 6.76 -15.57
C MET A 301 -15.66 6.73 -16.75
N ASN A 302 -16.80 7.42 -16.62
CA ASN A 302 -17.75 7.63 -17.70
C ASN A 302 -17.15 8.43 -18.87
N ASP A 303 -16.23 9.37 -18.61
CA ASP A 303 -15.53 10.10 -19.67
C ASP A 303 -14.69 9.15 -20.53
N LEU A 304 -14.10 8.13 -19.91
CA LEU A 304 -13.19 7.19 -20.57
C LEU A 304 -13.93 5.99 -21.18
N TYR A 305 -15.19 5.77 -20.79
CA TYR A 305 -15.97 4.61 -21.17
C TYR A 305 -16.13 4.53 -22.69
N ASN A 306 -15.73 3.39 -23.28
CA ASN A 306 -15.77 3.11 -24.73
C ASN A 306 -14.92 4.06 -25.62
N MET A 307 -13.98 4.83 -25.06
CA MET A 307 -13.03 5.56 -25.89
C MET A 307 -12.12 4.61 -26.69
N THR A 308 -11.82 4.98 -27.93
CA THR A 308 -10.68 4.41 -28.67
C THR A 308 -9.36 4.88 -28.05
N ALA A 309 -8.25 4.21 -28.37
CA ALA A 309 -6.93 4.66 -27.92
C ALA A 309 -6.62 6.10 -28.40
N GLY A 310 -6.96 6.43 -29.64
CA GLY A 310 -6.76 7.79 -30.19
C GLY A 310 -7.57 8.85 -29.43
N GLN A 311 -8.84 8.56 -29.11
CA GLN A 311 -9.67 9.46 -28.30
C GLN A 311 -9.09 9.64 -26.90
N TYR A 312 -8.65 8.55 -26.28
CA TYR A 312 -8.01 8.56 -24.96
C TYR A 312 -6.73 9.41 -24.96
N LYS A 313 -5.87 9.24 -25.97
CA LYS A 313 -4.64 10.03 -26.12
C LYS A 313 -4.95 11.52 -26.28
N ALA A 314 -5.89 11.87 -27.16
CA ALA A 314 -6.30 13.25 -27.38
C ALA A 314 -6.89 13.89 -26.12
N TYR A 315 -7.69 13.14 -25.35
CA TYR A 315 -8.25 13.58 -24.07
C TYR A 315 -7.15 13.96 -23.07
N TRP A 316 -6.14 13.10 -22.89
CA TRP A 316 -5.07 13.33 -21.91
C TRP A 316 -4.08 14.41 -22.35
N LEU A 317 -3.77 14.50 -23.65
CA LEU A 317 -2.94 15.60 -24.16
C LEU A 317 -3.66 16.96 -24.04
N LYS A 318 -4.98 16.99 -24.29
CA LYS A 318 -5.78 18.19 -24.07
C LYS A 318 -5.75 18.62 -22.59
N LYS A 319 -6.02 17.68 -21.66
CA LYS A 319 -5.96 17.95 -20.21
C LYS A 319 -4.58 18.43 -19.77
N TYR A 320 -3.52 17.83 -20.31
CA TYR A 320 -2.15 18.22 -20.06
C TYR A 320 -1.91 19.69 -20.42
N GLU A 321 -2.28 20.11 -21.63
CA GLU A 321 -2.10 21.49 -22.09
C GLU A 321 -2.98 22.49 -21.33
N GLU A 322 -4.23 22.14 -21.04
CA GLU A 322 -5.14 22.98 -20.24
C GLU A 322 -4.56 23.23 -18.84
N THR A 323 -4.08 22.16 -18.19
CA THR A 323 -3.49 22.22 -16.84
C THR A 323 -2.16 22.97 -16.85
N LYS A 324 -1.30 22.71 -17.82
CA LYS A 324 -0.04 23.43 -18.03
C LYS A 324 -0.27 24.92 -18.21
N SER A 325 -1.24 25.30 -19.05
CA SER A 325 -1.62 26.70 -19.27
C SER A 325 -2.14 27.36 -17.98
N ALA A 326 -2.98 26.65 -17.22
CA ALA A 326 -3.47 27.12 -15.92
C ALA A 326 -2.32 27.35 -14.93
N ILE A 327 -1.37 26.42 -14.82
CA ILE A 327 -0.20 26.56 -13.95
C ILE A 327 0.68 27.73 -14.41
N CYS A 328 1.01 27.82 -15.69
CA CYS A 328 1.88 28.89 -16.23
C CYS A 328 1.28 30.30 -16.08
N SER A 329 -0.05 30.42 -16.11
CA SER A 329 -0.75 31.70 -15.95
C SER A 329 -1.05 32.05 -14.50
N ASP A 330 -0.84 31.13 -13.56
CA ASP A 330 -1.10 31.34 -12.15
C ASP A 330 -0.06 32.26 -11.50
N LYS A 331 -0.52 33.39 -11.00
CA LYS A 331 0.29 34.38 -10.26
C LYS A 331 0.16 34.27 -8.75
N LYS A 332 -0.74 33.43 -8.24
CA LYS A 332 -1.00 33.26 -6.81
C LYS A 332 0.07 32.37 -6.15
N ARG A 333 0.43 31.26 -6.81
CA ARG A 333 1.42 30.29 -6.31
C ARG A 333 2.86 30.78 -6.51
N SER A 334 3.80 30.28 -5.72
CA SER A 334 5.23 30.54 -5.91
C SER A 334 5.75 29.94 -7.22
N GLN A 335 6.94 30.40 -7.64
CA GLN A 335 7.63 29.78 -8.77
C GLN A 335 7.99 28.32 -8.49
N ALA A 336 8.51 28.03 -7.29
CA ALA A 336 8.89 26.67 -6.92
C ALA A 336 7.69 25.71 -6.97
N TYR A 337 6.53 26.13 -6.45
CA TYR A 337 5.35 25.28 -6.46
C TYR A 337 4.79 25.08 -7.87
N ARG A 338 4.78 26.11 -8.73
CA ARG A 338 4.42 25.96 -10.15
C ARG A 338 5.34 24.98 -10.88
N GLU A 339 6.65 25.05 -10.67
CA GLU A 339 7.61 24.13 -11.28
C GLU A 339 7.37 22.68 -10.83
N LEU A 340 7.05 22.47 -9.55
CA LEU A 340 6.69 21.15 -9.03
C LEU A 340 5.38 20.63 -9.67
N LEU A 341 4.35 21.48 -9.76
CA LEU A 341 3.07 21.13 -10.40
C LEU A 341 3.25 20.77 -11.89
N LEU A 342 4.14 21.47 -12.61
CA LEU A 342 4.47 21.14 -13.99
C LEU A 342 5.11 19.75 -14.10
N ALA A 343 6.09 19.43 -13.25
CA ALA A 343 6.72 18.11 -13.21
C ALA A 343 5.70 17.00 -12.87
N GLN A 344 4.75 17.27 -11.98
CA GLN A 344 3.66 16.35 -11.65
C GLN A 344 2.68 16.16 -12.83
N ASN A 345 2.35 17.22 -13.58
CA ASN A 345 1.51 17.15 -14.78
C ASN A 345 2.17 16.34 -15.90
N ASP A 346 3.47 16.56 -16.11
CA ASP A 346 4.31 15.77 -17.02
C ASP A 346 4.29 14.28 -16.65
N LEU A 347 4.48 13.96 -15.36
CA LEU A 347 4.42 12.59 -14.86
C LEU A 347 3.03 11.96 -15.05
N LEU A 348 1.96 12.66 -14.64
CA LEU A 348 0.59 12.15 -14.68
C LEU A 348 0.15 11.85 -16.12
N CYS A 349 0.38 12.78 -17.05
CA CYS A 349 0.02 12.58 -18.46
C CYS A 349 0.76 11.35 -19.03
N THR A 350 2.07 11.27 -18.81
CA THR A 350 2.91 10.18 -19.34
C THR A 350 2.53 8.82 -18.76
N LEU A 351 2.34 8.72 -17.44
CA LEU A 351 1.88 7.49 -16.77
C LEU A 351 0.52 7.03 -17.30
N THR A 352 -0.39 7.98 -17.51
CA THR A 352 -1.75 7.68 -17.93
C THR A 352 -1.81 7.19 -19.38
N LEU A 353 -1.05 7.82 -20.28
CA LEU A 353 -0.88 7.36 -21.67
C LEU A 353 -0.17 6.01 -21.77
N THR A 354 0.79 5.75 -20.89
CA THR A 354 1.47 4.44 -20.76
C THR A 354 0.49 3.33 -20.35
N ARG A 355 -0.54 3.66 -19.57
CA ARG A 355 -1.52 2.72 -19.01
C ARG A 355 -2.85 2.65 -19.77
N VAL A 356 -2.90 3.12 -21.03
CA VAL A 356 -4.12 3.20 -21.84
C VAL A 356 -4.99 1.94 -21.79
N SER A 357 -4.39 0.75 -21.93
CA SER A 357 -5.11 -0.52 -21.94
C SER A 357 -5.79 -0.81 -20.60
N SER A 358 -5.05 -0.66 -19.51
CA SER A 358 -5.55 -0.93 -18.15
C SER A 358 -6.59 0.10 -17.73
N ASN A 359 -6.37 1.37 -18.08
CA ASN A 359 -7.29 2.46 -17.72
C ASN A 359 -8.62 2.36 -18.48
N LEU A 360 -8.60 2.02 -19.78
CA LEU A 360 -9.82 1.78 -20.55
C LEU A 360 -10.53 0.49 -20.11
N ALA A 361 -9.81 -0.57 -19.76
CA ALA A 361 -10.39 -1.78 -19.20
C ALA A 361 -11.08 -1.48 -17.86
N TYR A 362 -10.43 -0.72 -16.99
CA TYR A 362 -10.99 -0.32 -15.70
C TYR A 362 -12.25 0.52 -15.89
N ALA A 363 -12.23 1.52 -16.77
CA ALA A 363 -13.41 2.32 -17.10
C ALA A 363 -14.56 1.45 -17.64
N TYR A 364 -14.27 0.48 -18.50
CA TYR A 364 -15.28 -0.47 -19.01
C TYR A 364 -15.89 -1.32 -17.89
N VAL A 365 -15.06 -1.86 -17.00
CA VAL A 365 -15.51 -2.67 -15.85
C VAL A 365 -16.42 -1.85 -14.93
N GLN A 366 -16.07 -0.59 -14.65
CA GLN A 366 -16.86 0.27 -13.76
C GLN A 366 -18.17 0.75 -14.40
N CYS A 367 -18.18 1.02 -15.70
CA CYS A 367 -19.30 1.71 -16.37
C CYS A 367 -20.22 0.79 -17.19
N SER A 368 -19.85 -0.47 -17.45
CA SER A 368 -20.66 -1.39 -18.27
C SER A 368 -21.92 -1.92 -17.60
N GLY A 369 -22.01 -1.84 -16.27
CA GLY A 369 -23.09 -2.46 -15.48
C GLY A 369 -23.03 -3.99 -15.41
N LEU A 370 -21.97 -4.61 -15.94
CA LEU A 370 -21.73 -6.05 -15.87
C LEU A 370 -20.98 -6.43 -14.59
N PRO A 371 -21.14 -7.66 -14.07
CA PRO A 371 -20.24 -8.19 -13.04
C PRO A 371 -18.78 -8.12 -13.51
N ALA A 372 -17.86 -7.71 -12.64
CA ALA A 372 -16.48 -7.37 -13.03
C ALA A 372 -15.79 -8.47 -13.86
N ARG A 373 -15.95 -9.74 -13.47
CA ARG A 373 -15.36 -10.88 -14.20
C ARG A 373 -15.88 -11.00 -15.64
N GLU A 374 -17.17 -10.78 -15.84
CA GLU A 374 -17.80 -10.81 -17.16
C GLU A 374 -17.39 -9.59 -17.99
N ALA A 375 -17.34 -8.42 -17.37
CA ALA A 375 -16.87 -7.19 -18.01
C ALA A 375 -15.44 -7.36 -18.55
N TYR A 376 -14.53 -7.93 -17.76
CA TYR A 376 -13.16 -8.22 -18.19
C TYR A 376 -13.10 -9.19 -19.37
N GLN A 377 -13.97 -10.20 -19.42
CA GLN A 377 -14.02 -11.16 -20.54
C GLN A 377 -14.55 -10.52 -21.83
N LYS A 378 -15.48 -9.58 -21.72
CA LYS A 378 -16.08 -8.88 -22.87
C LYS A 378 -15.25 -7.69 -23.36
N PHE A 379 -14.40 -7.12 -22.51
CA PHE A 379 -13.56 -6.00 -22.87
C PHE A 379 -12.57 -6.39 -23.99
N LYS A 380 -12.61 -5.65 -25.10
CA LYS A 380 -11.65 -5.79 -26.19
C LYS A 380 -10.50 -4.83 -25.98
N GLN A 381 -9.27 -5.34 -26.07
CA GLN A 381 -8.08 -4.51 -25.99
C GLN A 381 -8.10 -3.43 -27.08
N PRO A 382 -7.80 -2.16 -26.75
CA PRO A 382 -7.86 -1.09 -27.73
C PRO A 382 -6.74 -1.25 -28.75
N GLU A 383 -7.02 -1.02 -30.03
CA GLU A 383 -5.99 -0.97 -31.08
C GLU A 383 -5.14 0.31 -30.92
N LEU A 384 -3.82 0.19 -31.04
CA LEU A 384 -2.89 1.32 -30.98
C LEU A 384 -2.36 1.59 -32.39
N SER A 385 -2.40 2.85 -32.80
CA SER A 385 -1.73 3.29 -34.02
C SER A 385 -0.20 3.23 -33.85
N ASP A 386 0.53 3.12 -34.97
CA ASP A 386 2.00 3.08 -34.98
C ASP A 386 2.63 4.35 -34.36
N ASP A 387 1.92 5.48 -34.40
CA ASP A 387 2.31 6.76 -33.83
C ASP A 387 1.73 7.03 -32.43
N PHE A 388 1.06 6.04 -31.81
CA PHE A 388 0.40 6.24 -30.52
C PHE A 388 1.36 6.80 -29.46
N TYR A 389 2.60 6.32 -29.43
CA TYR A 389 3.63 6.71 -28.46
C TYR A 389 4.46 7.95 -28.83
N ASP A 390 4.12 8.68 -29.90
CA ASP A 390 4.88 9.88 -30.30
C ASP A 390 4.91 11.00 -29.24
N TYR A 391 3.99 10.96 -28.26
CA TYR A 391 3.97 11.86 -27.11
C TYR A 391 5.27 11.77 -26.29
N ILE A 392 5.98 10.64 -26.33
CA ILE A 392 7.29 10.49 -25.66
C ILE A 392 8.26 11.56 -26.18
N ARG A 393 8.26 11.77 -27.50
CA ARG A 393 9.06 12.80 -28.16
C ARG A 393 8.49 14.20 -27.94
N GLN A 394 7.17 14.35 -27.96
CA GLN A 394 6.51 15.66 -27.80
C GLN A 394 6.72 16.24 -26.39
N LEU A 395 6.55 15.41 -25.36
CA LEU A 395 6.74 15.79 -23.97
C LEU A 395 8.24 15.82 -23.61
N ASN A 396 9.02 14.85 -24.10
CA ASN A 396 10.46 14.73 -23.88
C ASN A 396 10.88 14.75 -22.39
N ILE A 397 10.05 14.19 -21.52
CA ILE A 397 10.24 14.25 -20.06
C ILE A 397 11.10 13.13 -19.51
N LEU A 398 11.25 12.01 -20.23
CA LEU A 398 11.85 10.79 -19.69
C LEU A 398 13.28 11.01 -19.21
N ASN A 399 14.10 11.77 -19.94
CA ASN A 399 15.47 12.10 -19.56
C ASN A 399 15.59 13.42 -18.77
N SER A 400 14.47 14.06 -18.44
CA SER A 400 14.46 15.36 -17.77
C SER A 400 14.80 15.21 -16.28
N PRO A 401 15.82 15.92 -15.77
CA PRO A 401 16.16 15.88 -14.34
C PRO A 401 15.01 16.33 -13.43
N VAL A 402 14.10 17.21 -13.90
CA VAL A 402 12.98 17.68 -13.07
C VAL A 402 12.03 16.55 -12.64
N MET A 403 12.06 15.41 -13.33
CA MET A 403 11.31 14.22 -12.95
C MET A 403 11.74 13.65 -11.59
N LEU A 404 12.94 13.97 -11.10
CA LEU A 404 13.41 13.57 -9.77
C LEU A 404 12.53 14.13 -8.64
N TYR A 405 11.90 15.29 -8.85
CA TYR A 405 10.96 15.87 -7.88
C TYR A 405 9.69 15.04 -7.67
N ALA A 406 9.36 14.16 -8.62
CA ALA A 406 8.11 13.43 -8.64
C ALA A 406 8.32 11.97 -8.18
N ASN A 407 7.71 11.62 -7.04
CA ASN A 407 7.83 10.30 -6.40
C ASN A 407 7.49 9.12 -7.33
N GLY A 408 6.57 9.32 -8.28
CA GLY A 408 6.14 8.29 -9.23
C GLY A 408 7.08 8.07 -10.44
N TYR A 409 8.18 8.82 -10.57
CA TYR A 409 9.09 8.67 -11.70
C TYR A 409 9.72 7.27 -11.79
N ALA A 410 10.04 6.64 -10.65
CA ALA A 410 10.56 5.27 -10.62
C ALA A 410 9.56 4.26 -11.22
N ASP A 411 8.27 4.45 -10.93
CA ASP A 411 7.19 3.61 -11.45
C ASP A 411 6.99 3.83 -12.96
N LEU A 412 7.11 5.09 -13.41
CA LEU A 412 7.13 5.41 -14.83
C LEU A 412 8.29 4.70 -15.53
N VAL A 413 9.53 4.86 -15.04
CA VAL A 413 10.73 4.20 -15.60
C VAL A 413 10.45 2.70 -15.75
N ARG A 414 10.11 2.01 -14.66
CA ARG A 414 9.79 0.58 -14.70
C ARG A 414 8.69 0.24 -15.72
N GLY A 415 7.61 1.01 -15.75
CA GLY A 415 6.45 0.76 -16.62
C GLY A 415 6.75 0.88 -18.11
N MET A 416 7.69 1.74 -18.49
CA MET A 416 8.05 1.96 -19.91
C MET A 416 8.70 0.74 -20.57
N GLY A 417 9.26 -0.21 -19.81
CA GLY A 417 9.74 -1.48 -20.37
C GLY A 417 8.63 -2.43 -20.84
N TYR A 418 7.36 -2.13 -20.52
CA TYR A 418 6.21 -3.01 -20.75
C TYR A 418 5.17 -2.39 -21.69
N LEU A 419 5.56 -1.40 -22.51
CA LEU A 419 4.67 -0.80 -23.49
C LEU A 419 4.14 -1.85 -24.46
N ARG A 420 2.83 -1.79 -24.74
CA ARG A 420 2.22 -2.61 -25.78
C ARG A 420 2.53 -1.99 -27.14
N VAL A 421 3.53 -2.52 -27.82
CA VAL A 421 3.96 -2.06 -29.14
C VAL A 421 3.79 -3.16 -30.17
N LYS A 422 3.70 -2.78 -31.44
CA LYS A 422 3.82 -3.74 -32.53
C LYS A 422 5.28 -4.18 -32.63
N MET A 423 5.52 -5.46 -32.37
CA MET A 423 6.84 -6.08 -32.43
C MET A 423 7.13 -6.59 -33.84
N ASP A 424 8.41 -6.71 -34.17
CA ASP A 424 8.85 -7.49 -35.33
C ASP A 424 8.43 -8.97 -35.15
N ASP A 425 8.26 -9.72 -36.25
CA ASP A 425 7.67 -11.07 -36.22
C ASP A 425 8.39 -12.04 -35.26
N GLU A 426 9.70 -11.92 -35.11
CA GLU A 426 10.51 -12.76 -34.20
C GLU A 426 10.20 -12.51 -32.70
N LEU A 427 9.64 -11.34 -32.36
CA LEU A 427 9.33 -10.92 -30.99
C LEU A 427 7.83 -10.75 -30.74
N SER A 428 7.00 -11.04 -31.73
CA SER A 428 5.54 -10.95 -31.63
C SER A 428 4.90 -12.26 -31.17
N ASP A 429 5.58 -13.39 -31.37
CA ASP A 429 5.06 -14.73 -31.11
C ASP A 429 5.96 -15.55 -30.17
N ILE A 430 5.58 -15.57 -28.90
CA ILE A 430 6.26 -16.35 -27.87
C ILE A 430 6.26 -17.85 -28.16
N PHE A 431 5.20 -18.37 -28.80
CA PHE A 431 5.12 -19.79 -29.11
C PHE A 431 6.08 -20.14 -30.23
N ALA A 432 6.22 -19.30 -31.25
CA ALA A 432 7.22 -19.48 -32.30
C ALA A 432 8.65 -19.47 -31.73
N PHE A 433 8.96 -18.53 -30.82
CA PHE A 433 10.25 -18.49 -30.13
C PHE A 433 10.54 -19.75 -29.31
N ILE A 434 9.57 -20.20 -28.51
CA ILE A 434 9.75 -21.41 -27.70
C ILE A 434 9.94 -22.63 -28.61
N LEU A 435 9.14 -22.74 -29.67
CA LEU A 435 9.21 -23.86 -30.62
C LEU A 435 10.51 -23.89 -31.44
N SER A 436 11.25 -22.79 -31.54
CA SER A 436 12.56 -22.75 -32.21
C SER A 436 13.71 -23.21 -31.32
N SER A 437 13.52 -23.29 -30.00
CA SER A 437 14.54 -23.73 -29.06
C SER A 437 14.75 -25.25 -29.10
N ASP A 438 16.01 -25.66 -29.15
CA ASP A 438 16.47 -27.04 -29.00
C ASP A 438 16.16 -27.66 -27.62
N LYS A 439 15.85 -26.81 -26.63
CA LYS A 439 15.47 -27.24 -25.27
C LYS A 439 14.05 -27.83 -25.21
N VAL A 440 13.21 -27.61 -26.23
CA VAL A 440 11.82 -28.06 -26.23
C VAL A 440 11.70 -29.46 -26.83
N SER A 441 11.14 -30.39 -26.07
CA SER A 441 10.94 -31.77 -26.56
C SER A 441 9.92 -31.83 -27.70
N ALA A 442 10.05 -32.83 -28.59
CA ALA A 442 9.12 -33.01 -29.70
C ALA A 442 7.65 -33.18 -29.26
N GLU A 443 7.44 -33.87 -28.12
CA GLU A 443 6.12 -34.09 -27.52
C GLU A 443 5.51 -32.76 -27.04
N ASP A 444 6.27 -31.96 -26.30
CA ASP A 444 5.79 -30.67 -25.80
C ASP A 444 5.59 -29.67 -26.94
N ALA A 445 6.45 -29.70 -27.96
CA ALA A 445 6.31 -28.87 -29.15
C ALA A 445 4.99 -29.15 -29.89
N LYS A 446 4.53 -30.40 -29.93
CA LYS A 446 3.22 -30.75 -30.51
C LYS A 446 2.07 -30.11 -29.71
N ILE A 447 2.12 -30.22 -28.38
CA ILE A 447 1.12 -29.62 -27.47
C ILE A 447 1.07 -28.10 -27.65
N ILE A 448 2.24 -27.44 -27.69
CA ILE A 448 2.33 -25.99 -27.87
C ILE A 448 1.72 -25.57 -29.21
N ARG A 449 2.00 -26.30 -30.30
CA ARG A 449 1.43 -26.01 -31.63
C ARG A 449 -0.10 -26.14 -31.64
N GLU A 450 -0.64 -27.22 -31.06
CA GLU A 450 -2.08 -27.45 -31.00
C GLU A 450 -2.77 -26.38 -30.13
N PHE A 451 -2.19 -26.07 -28.95
CA PHE A 451 -2.68 -25.00 -28.09
C PHE A 451 -2.69 -23.64 -28.79
N LYS A 452 -1.60 -23.31 -29.51
CA LYS A 452 -1.51 -22.08 -30.29
C LYS A 452 -2.60 -22.03 -31.36
N ALA A 453 -2.78 -23.10 -32.14
CA ALA A 453 -3.78 -23.16 -33.20
C ALA A 453 -5.22 -23.00 -32.66
N ASP A 454 -5.53 -23.60 -31.51
CA ASP A 454 -6.81 -23.39 -30.82
C ASP A 454 -6.96 -21.92 -30.41
N THR A 455 -5.93 -21.33 -29.82
CA THR A 455 -5.93 -19.93 -29.35
C THR A 455 -6.08 -18.94 -30.51
N ASP A 456 -5.36 -19.15 -31.61
CA ASP A 456 -5.42 -18.33 -32.83
C ASP A 456 -6.82 -18.37 -33.47
N THR A 457 -7.55 -19.49 -33.30
CA THR A 457 -8.92 -19.66 -33.80
C THR A 457 -10.01 -19.29 -32.78
N GLY A 458 -9.62 -18.76 -31.60
CA GLY A 458 -10.54 -18.36 -30.53
C GLY A 458 -11.21 -19.53 -29.80
N LYS A 459 -10.70 -20.76 -29.96
CA LYS A 459 -11.21 -21.96 -29.30
C LYS A 459 -10.56 -22.13 -27.92
N THR A 460 -11.33 -22.65 -26.97
CA THR A 460 -10.76 -23.10 -25.68
C THR A 460 -9.97 -24.38 -25.91
N SER A 461 -8.67 -24.35 -25.67
CA SER A 461 -7.81 -25.52 -25.90
C SER A 461 -7.95 -26.56 -24.80
N VAL A 462 -7.98 -27.84 -25.19
CA VAL A 462 -7.92 -28.98 -24.26
C VAL A 462 -6.59 -29.06 -23.50
N TYR A 463 -5.55 -28.37 -23.98
CA TYR A 463 -4.23 -28.33 -23.36
C TYR A 463 -4.03 -27.17 -22.38
N GLN A 464 -5.08 -26.46 -21.99
CA GLN A 464 -4.94 -25.28 -21.12
C GLN A 464 -4.21 -25.56 -19.80
N GLU A 465 -4.55 -26.66 -19.12
CA GLU A 465 -3.84 -27.10 -17.91
C GLU A 465 -2.39 -27.51 -18.24
N LYS A 466 -2.22 -28.24 -19.34
CA LYS A 466 -0.91 -28.74 -19.77
C LYS A 466 0.05 -27.61 -20.12
N MET A 467 -0.44 -26.54 -20.73
CA MET A 467 0.33 -25.33 -21.01
C MET A 467 0.76 -24.60 -19.75
N GLY A 468 -0.04 -24.65 -18.68
CA GLY A 468 0.40 -24.20 -17.36
C GLY A 468 1.65 -24.95 -16.89
N GLU A 469 1.68 -26.27 -17.07
CA GLU A 469 2.87 -27.08 -16.76
C GLU A 469 4.07 -26.76 -17.66
N LEU A 470 3.84 -26.60 -18.97
CA LEU A 470 4.90 -26.30 -19.93
C LEU A 470 5.49 -24.92 -19.71
N ARG A 471 4.68 -23.94 -19.32
CA ARG A 471 5.17 -22.61 -18.91
C ARG A 471 6.15 -22.70 -17.74
N ILE A 472 5.84 -23.53 -16.75
CA ILE A 472 6.75 -23.76 -15.60
C ILE A 472 8.00 -24.51 -16.06
N LYS A 473 7.85 -25.54 -16.89
CA LYS A 473 8.97 -26.34 -17.41
C LYS A 473 9.96 -25.52 -18.22
N TYR A 474 9.47 -24.58 -19.03
CA TYR A 474 10.26 -23.74 -19.93
C TYR A 474 10.36 -22.28 -19.46
N ASP A 475 10.20 -22.03 -18.15
CA ASP A 475 10.14 -20.68 -17.56
C ASP A 475 11.34 -19.79 -17.97
N GLU A 476 12.53 -20.38 -18.07
CA GLU A 476 13.72 -19.66 -18.53
C GLU A 476 13.60 -19.14 -19.98
N LEU A 477 12.96 -19.89 -20.89
CA LEU A 477 12.68 -19.41 -22.25
C LEU A 477 11.63 -18.29 -22.25
N PHE A 478 10.62 -18.37 -21.38
CA PHE A 478 9.63 -17.30 -21.22
C PHE A 478 10.28 -16.02 -20.67
N LYS A 479 11.19 -16.14 -19.71
CA LYS A 479 11.96 -15.00 -19.16
C LYS A 479 12.89 -14.40 -20.21
N GLU A 480 13.60 -15.24 -20.96
CA GLU A 480 14.47 -14.83 -22.06
C GLU A 480 13.69 -14.02 -23.10
N PHE A 481 12.57 -14.56 -23.59
CA PHE A 481 11.70 -13.86 -24.53
C PHE A 481 11.18 -12.53 -23.97
N SER A 482 10.72 -12.53 -22.72
CA SER A 482 10.25 -11.30 -22.05
C SER A 482 11.37 -10.26 -21.94
N SER A 483 12.60 -10.68 -21.64
CA SER A 483 13.76 -9.80 -21.59
C SER A 483 14.09 -9.24 -22.98
N MET A 484 13.99 -10.03 -24.04
CA MET A 484 14.20 -9.57 -25.42
C MET A 484 13.15 -8.54 -25.84
N GLN A 485 11.88 -8.75 -25.48
CA GLN A 485 10.82 -7.76 -25.73
C GLN A 485 11.06 -6.45 -24.99
N GLN A 486 11.46 -6.51 -23.72
CA GLN A 486 11.80 -5.32 -22.94
C GLN A 486 12.98 -4.56 -23.58
N ASP A 487 14.04 -5.28 -23.95
CA ASP A 487 15.20 -4.69 -24.62
C ASP A 487 14.81 -4.04 -25.95
N TYR A 488 13.92 -4.67 -26.73
CA TYR A 488 13.37 -4.09 -27.96
C TYR A 488 12.60 -2.79 -27.70
N ILE A 489 11.72 -2.78 -26.70
CA ILE A 489 10.93 -1.59 -26.33
C ILE A 489 11.87 -0.45 -25.92
N LEU A 490 12.84 -0.73 -25.04
CA LEU A 490 13.77 0.28 -24.54
C LEU A 490 14.70 0.80 -25.65
N LYS A 491 15.41 -0.11 -26.35
CA LYS A 491 16.52 0.23 -27.27
C LYS A 491 16.07 0.59 -28.68
N LYS A 492 14.89 0.14 -29.13
CA LYS A 492 14.37 0.47 -30.47
C LYS A 492 13.24 1.48 -30.39
N ILE A 493 12.20 1.20 -29.59
CA ILE A 493 11.00 2.05 -29.57
C ILE A 493 11.25 3.36 -28.82
N ILE A 494 11.61 3.28 -27.53
CA ILE A 494 11.78 4.46 -26.69
C ILE A 494 12.99 5.27 -27.14
N ALA A 495 14.13 4.61 -27.38
CA ALA A 495 15.31 5.28 -27.91
C ALA A 495 15.05 5.92 -29.28
N GLY A 496 14.21 5.31 -30.12
CA GLY A 496 13.77 5.88 -31.40
C GLY A 496 12.98 7.18 -31.22
N TYR A 497 12.06 7.24 -30.26
CA TYR A 497 11.32 8.47 -29.95
C TYR A 497 12.18 9.56 -29.31
N LEU A 498 13.12 9.17 -28.43
CA LEU A 498 14.01 10.11 -27.75
C LEU A 498 15.20 10.57 -28.63
N GLY A 499 15.52 9.82 -29.69
CA GLY A 499 16.72 10.03 -30.51
C GLY A 499 18.03 9.66 -29.81
N THR A 500 17.97 8.94 -28.69
CA THR A 500 19.12 8.53 -27.87
C THR A 500 18.76 7.31 -27.03
N ASP A 501 19.74 6.44 -26.75
CA ASP A 501 19.66 5.32 -25.80
C ASP A 501 20.41 5.61 -24.49
N GLN A 502 20.79 6.88 -24.28
CA GLN A 502 21.49 7.37 -23.09
C GLN A 502 20.67 8.41 -22.33
N GLY A 503 21.05 8.65 -21.08
CA GLY A 503 20.45 9.65 -20.19
C GLY A 503 19.81 9.05 -18.96
N LEU A 504 19.25 9.92 -18.12
CA LEU A 504 18.68 9.59 -16.81
C LEU A 504 17.74 8.38 -16.85
N PHE A 505 16.81 8.33 -17.82
CA PHE A 505 15.87 7.21 -17.94
C PHE A 505 16.57 5.87 -18.16
N PHE A 506 17.51 5.81 -19.11
CA PHE A 506 18.19 4.57 -19.47
C PHE A 506 19.17 4.11 -18.39
N ASP A 507 19.81 5.04 -17.69
CA ASP A 507 20.67 4.71 -16.58
C ASP A 507 19.86 4.21 -15.37
N LEU A 508 18.67 4.77 -15.12
CA LEU A 508 17.75 4.23 -14.11
C LEU A 508 17.25 2.82 -14.46
N GLN A 509 16.97 2.50 -15.73
CA GLN A 509 16.66 1.13 -16.15
C GLN A 509 17.80 0.15 -15.81
N LYS A 510 19.04 0.52 -16.16
CA LYS A 510 20.23 -0.29 -15.84
C LYS A 510 20.43 -0.40 -14.33
N MET A 511 20.28 0.70 -13.60
CA MET A 511 20.37 0.75 -12.13
C MET A 511 19.39 -0.23 -11.49
N MET A 512 18.12 -0.19 -11.87
CA MET A 512 17.06 -1.07 -11.35
C MET A 512 17.38 -2.55 -11.64
N LYS A 513 17.90 -2.87 -12.84
CA LYS A 513 18.33 -4.22 -13.20
C LYS A 513 19.42 -4.74 -12.24
N TYR A 514 20.47 -3.98 -11.98
CA TYR A 514 21.55 -4.42 -11.08
C TYR A 514 21.12 -4.42 -9.61
N ALA A 515 20.29 -3.44 -9.20
CA ALA A 515 19.71 -3.40 -7.87
C ALA A 515 18.80 -4.61 -7.60
N GLN A 516 18.12 -5.12 -8.62
CA GLN A 516 17.33 -6.35 -8.53
C GLN A 516 18.22 -7.58 -8.30
N LYS A 517 19.35 -7.72 -9.02
CA LYS A 517 20.32 -8.82 -8.78
C LYS A 517 20.77 -8.85 -7.31
N ILE A 518 21.12 -7.69 -6.76
CA ILE A 518 21.52 -7.55 -5.35
C ILE A 518 20.37 -7.94 -4.41
N SER A 519 19.14 -7.48 -4.71
CA SER A 519 17.94 -7.81 -3.93
C SER A 519 17.58 -9.31 -3.95
N ASP A 520 18.00 -10.00 -5.00
CA ASP A 520 17.88 -11.44 -5.17
C ASP A 520 19.15 -12.17 -4.70
N PHE A 521 19.87 -11.59 -3.73
CA PHE A 521 21.04 -12.20 -3.08
C PHE A 521 22.11 -12.70 -4.07
N THR A 522 22.22 -12.02 -5.22
CA THR A 522 23.18 -12.35 -6.28
C THR A 522 24.19 -11.21 -6.38
N PRO A 523 25.44 -11.42 -5.90
CA PRO A 523 26.49 -10.41 -6.00
C PRO A 523 26.78 -9.99 -7.44
N LEU A 524 27.13 -8.72 -7.62
CA LEU A 524 27.53 -8.19 -8.92
C LEU A 524 28.88 -8.76 -9.35
N THR A 525 28.97 -9.16 -10.61
CA THR A 525 30.17 -9.68 -11.26
C THR A 525 31.10 -8.56 -11.73
N VAL A 526 32.33 -8.90 -12.10
CA VAL A 526 33.28 -7.95 -12.72
C VAL A 526 32.68 -7.31 -13.97
N HIS A 527 32.03 -8.12 -14.81
CA HIS A 527 31.36 -7.64 -16.03
C HIS A 527 30.20 -6.68 -15.71
N ASP A 528 29.39 -6.98 -14.68
CA ASP A 528 28.33 -6.05 -14.24
C ASP A 528 28.93 -4.67 -13.89
N PHE A 529 30.06 -4.64 -13.17
CA PHE A 529 30.75 -3.37 -12.85
C PHE A 529 31.36 -2.67 -14.07
N GLU A 530 31.79 -3.40 -15.11
CA GLU A 530 32.22 -2.80 -16.38
C GLU A 530 31.06 -2.09 -17.08
N GLU A 531 29.87 -2.70 -17.12
CA GLU A 531 28.67 -2.08 -17.67
C GLU A 531 28.18 -0.90 -16.83
N ILE A 532 28.26 -0.99 -15.49
CA ILE A 532 27.87 0.11 -14.59
C ILE A 532 28.76 1.34 -14.80
N ARG A 533 30.06 1.16 -15.07
CA ARG A 533 31.00 2.27 -15.36
C ARG A 533 30.68 3.03 -16.64
N LYS A 534 29.84 2.47 -17.52
CA LYS A 534 29.39 3.13 -18.77
C LYS A 534 28.18 4.04 -18.55
N MET A 535 27.54 4.02 -17.37
CA MET A 535 26.44 4.94 -17.06
C MET A 535 26.96 6.37 -16.98
N SER A 536 26.10 7.34 -17.27
CA SER A 536 26.50 8.74 -17.43
C SER A 536 26.88 9.43 -16.11
N ASP A 537 26.33 8.98 -14.98
CA ASP A 537 26.58 9.57 -13.66
C ASP A 537 27.35 8.61 -12.74
N PRO A 538 28.51 9.02 -12.16
CA PRO A 538 29.27 8.20 -11.23
C PRO A 538 28.50 7.83 -9.94
N TYR A 539 27.42 8.55 -9.62
CA TYR A 539 26.51 8.24 -8.53
C TYR A 539 26.06 6.77 -8.54
N TYR A 540 25.68 6.24 -9.71
CA TYR A 540 25.18 4.86 -9.83
C TYR A 540 26.23 3.83 -9.45
N LEU A 541 27.48 4.03 -9.90
CA LEU A 541 28.59 3.15 -9.56
C LEU A 541 28.83 3.14 -8.05
N GLY A 542 28.90 4.32 -7.43
CA GLY A 542 29.08 4.44 -5.98
C GLY A 542 27.96 3.74 -5.21
N ARG A 543 26.71 3.97 -5.61
CA ARG A 543 25.53 3.39 -4.95
C ARG A 543 25.47 1.87 -5.10
N LEU A 544 25.61 1.32 -6.32
CA LEU A 544 25.61 -0.13 -6.55
C LEU A 544 26.77 -0.82 -5.86
N THR A 545 27.95 -0.19 -5.81
CA THR A 545 29.09 -0.73 -5.06
C THR A 545 28.75 -0.85 -3.57
N LYS A 546 28.18 0.20 -2.97
CA LYS A 546 27.76 0.19 -1.55
C LYS A 546 26.68 -0.87 -1.29
N MET A 547 25.69 -0.98 -2.17
CA MET A 547 24.64 -2.01 -2.07
C MET A 547 25.23 -3.43 -2.18
N ASN A 548 26.13 -3.66 -3.12
CA ASN A 548 26.78 -4.95 -3.31
C ASN A 548 27.67 -5.33 -2.12
N ASN A 549 28.42 -4.37 -1.57
CA ASN A 549 29.25 -4.61 -0.38
C ASN A 549 28.39 -4.97 0.84
N ARG A 550 27.27 -4.27 1.06
CA ARG A 550 26.29 -4.63 2.11
C ARG A 550 25.72 -6.04 1.91
N LEU A 551 25.45 -6.44 0.66
CA LEU A 551 25.03 -7.80 0.36
C LEU A 551 26.12 -8.82 0.71
N LEU A 552 27.37 -8.58 0.31
CA LEU A 552 28.50 -9.46 0.64
C LEU A 552 28.68 -9.60 2.16
N GLU A 553 28.64 -8.49 2.90
CA GLU A 553 28.65 -8.48 4.37
C GLU A 553 27.47 -9.30 4.95
N THR A 554 26.28 -9.15 4.37
CA THR A 554 25.09 -9.91 4.79
C THR A 554 25.26 -11.40 4.52
N ILE A 555 25.77 -11.79 3.35
CA ILE A 555 26.05 -13.18 2.99
C ILE A 555 27.09 -13.77 3.96
N ASP A 556 28.16 -13.04 4.27
CA ASP A 556 29.20 -13.50 5.19
C ASP A 556 28.72 -13.57 6.64
N ALA A 557 27.83 -12.67 7.06
CA ALA A 557 27.13 -12.76 8.34
C ALA A 557 26.19 -13.96 8.37
N ASN A 558 25.45 -14.21 7.29
CA ASN A 558 24.54 -15.35 7.14
C ASN A 558 25.29 -16.67 7.26
N LYS A 559 26.44 -16.85 6.59
CA LYS A 559 27.27 -18.06 6.71
C LYS A 559 27.66 -18.42 8.15
N LYS A 560 27.69 -17.44 9.06
CA LYS A 560 28.02 -17.64 10.49
C LYS A 560 26.81 -18.00 11.36
N LYS A 561 25.58 -17.85 10.84
CA LYS A 561 24.35 -18.18 11.57
C LYS A 561 24.21 -19.68 11.73
N LYS A 562 23.46 -20.07 12.77
CA LYS A 562 23.13 -21.46 13.11
C LYS A 562 21.61 -21.59 13.22
N GLY A 563 21.10 -22.81 13.41
CA GLY A 563 19.67 -23.06 13.54
C GLY A 563 18.95 -23.23 12.21
N TYR A 564 19.70 -23.49 11.14
CA TYR A 564 19.18 -24.00 9.88
C TYR A 564 19.85 -25.35 9.55
N THR A 565 19.09 -26.25 8.96
CA THR A 565 19.56 -27.57 8.52
C THR A 565 19.23 -27.75 7.05
N VAL A 566 20.22 -28.04 6.22
CA VAL A 566 19.99 -28.42 4.82
C VAL A 566 19.72 -29.92 4.78
N ASN A 567 18.59 -30.29 4.19
CA ASN A 567 18.18 -31.67 4.00
C ASN A 567 18.06 -32.00 2.52
N GLU A 568 18.40 -33.24 2.18
CA GLU A 568 18.10 -33.82 0.88
C GLU A 568 16.71 -34.47 0.93
N SER A 569 15.94 -34.32 -0.14
CA SER A 569 14.66 -35.01 -0.32
C SER A 569 14.85 -36.49 -0.65
N GLY A 570 16.01 -36.89 -1.18
CA GLY A 570 16.32 -38.27 -1.57
C GLY A 570 15.54 -38.77 -2.79
N GLU A 571 15.86 -39.98 -3.23
CA GLU A 571 15.11 -40.73 -4.25
C GLU A 571 13.98 -41.53 -3.59
N VAL A 572 12.90 -40.85 -3.23
CA VAL A 572 11.66 -41.46 -2.72
C VAL A 572 10.59 -41.46 -3.81
N LYS A 573 9.68 -42.44 -3.72
CA LYS A 573 8.47 -42.41 -4.54
C LYS A 573 7.70 -41.13 -4.28
N ASP A 574 7.12 -40.56 -5.34
CA ASP A 574 6.34 -39.34 -5.29
C ASP A 574 5.30 -39.37 -4.14
N GLU A 575 4.51 -40.45 -4.04
CA GLU A 575 3.48 -40.63 -3.00
C GLU A 575 3.98 -40.57 -1.55
N ASP A 576 5.26 -40.92 -1.35
CA ASP A 576 5.90 -40.93 -0.04
C ASP A 576 6.70 -39.65 0.21
N LEU A 577 6.92 -38.80 -0.79
CA LEU A 577 7.86 -37.66 -0.73
C LEU A 577 7.54 -36.72 0.43
N PHE A 578 6.32 -36.18 0.50
CA PHE A 578 5.94 -35.26 1.58
C PHE A 578 6.06 -35.94 2.95
N TYR A 579 5.56 -37.18 3.07
CA TYR A 579 5.59 -37.94 4.31
C TYR A 579 7.01 -38.30 4.76
N SER A 580 7.94 -38.53 3.83
CA SER A 580 9.36 -38.75 4.13
C SER A 580 10.03 -37.52 4.74
N ILE A 581 9.61 -36.32 4.32
CA ILE A 581 10.11 -35.05 4.85
C ILE A 581 9.59 -34.85 6.29
N ILE A 582 8.29 -35.02 6.51
CA ILE A 582 7.67 -34.72 7.80
C ILE A 582 7.85 -35.82 8.85
N SER A 583 8.03 -37.08 8.44
CA SER A 583 8.18 -38.22 9.36
C SER A 583 9.43 -38.14 10.23
N LYS A 584 10.48 -37.41 9.78
CA LYS A 584 11.66 -37.07 10.58
C LYS A 584 11.32 -36.29 11.86
N PHE A 585 10.15 -35.65 11.91
CA PHE A 585 9.72 -34.77 12.99
C PHE A 585 8.45 -35.28 13.69
N LYS A 586 8.16 -36.58 13.59
CA LYS A 586 7.00 -37.21 14.26
C LYS A 586 6.97 -36.87 15.76
N GLY A 587 5.78 -36.58 16.27
CA GLY A 587 5.56 -36.14 17.66
C GLY A 587 5.66 -34.62 17.85
N LYS A 588 6.00 -33.86 16.80
CA LYS A 588 6.02 -32.39 16.80
C LYS A 588 5.00 -31.84 15.83
N VAL A 589 4.53 -30.63 16.10
CA VAL A 589 3.74 -29.83 15.14
C VAL A 589 4.69 -29.28 14.08
N ILE A 590 4.29 -29.28 12.81
CA ILE A 590 5.16 -28.82 11.71
C ILE A 590 4.46 -27.70 10.94
N LEU A 591 5.14 -26.56 10.77
CA LEU A 591 4.78 -25.54 9.79
C LEU A 591 5.63 -25.74 8.54
N VAL A 592 5.02 -26.19 7.45
CA VAL A 592 5.67 -26.31 6.15
C VAL A 592 5.39 -25.04 5.34
N ASP A 593 6.44 -24.38 4.87
CA ASP A 593 6.41 -23.18 4.03
C ASP A 593 6.98 -23.51 2.64
N PHE A 594 6.11 -23.52 1.64
CA PHE A 594 6.48 -23.62 0.23
C PHE A 594 6.81 -22.22 -0.29
N TRP A 595 8.07 -22.00 -0.65
CA TRP A 595 8.60 -20.67 -0.95
C TRP A 595 9.56 -20.67 -2.16
N ALA A 596 10.02 -19.48 -2.55
CA ALA A 596 11.06 -19.31 -3.57
C ALA A 596 11.95 -18.09 -3.28
N THR A 597 13.20 -18.10 -3.76
CA THR A 597 14.18 -17.02 -3.50
C THR A 597 13.76 -15.65 -4.07
N TRP A 598 13.07 -15.67 -5.21
CA TRP A 598 12.54 -14.48 -5.88
C TRP A 598 11.21 -13.98 -5.29
N CYS A 599 10.58 -14.75 -4.39
CA CYS A 599 9.24 -14.44 -3.87
C CYS A 599 9.29 -13.31 -2.82
N GLY A 600 8.91 -12.10 -3.21
CA GLY A 600 8.78 -10.94 -2.31
C GLY A 600 7.89 -11.19 -1.08
N PRO A 601 6.64 -11.66 -1.25
CA PRO A 601 5.74 -11.96 -0.12
C PRO A 601 6.28 -13.01 0.85
N CYS A 602 7.03 -14.02 0.35
CA CYS A 602 7.68 -15.03 1.19
C CYS A 602 8.74 -14.39 2.09
N LYS A 603 9.63 -13.57 1.51
CA LYS A 603 10.67 -12.83 2.25
C LYS A 603 10.06 -11.92 3.34
N MET A 604 8.96 -11.23 3.02
CA MET A 604 8.22 -10.40 3.96
C MET A 604 7.65 -11.23 5.13
N ALA A 605 6.94 -12.33 4.83
CA ALA A 605 6.34 -13.19 5.83
C ALA A 605 7.38 -13.78 6.79
N MET A 606 8.51 -14.25 6.27
CA MET A 606 9.62 -14.77 7.09
C MET A 606 10.16 -13.72 8.06
N LYS A 607 10.30 -12.46 7.61
CA LYS A 607 10.70 -11.33 8.48
C LYS A 607 9.67 -11.08 9.59
N GLN A 608 8.39 -11.05 9.23
CA GLN A 608 7.29 -10.83 10.19
C GLN A 608 7.10 -11.98 11.17
N MET A 609 7.42 -13.22 10.79
CA MET A 609 7.32 -14.39 11.66
C MET A 609 8.50 -14.51 12.66
N LYS A 610 9.61 -13.76 12.51
CA LYS A 610 10.77 -13.87 13.42
C LYS A 610 10.40 -13.67 14.90
N PRO A 611 9.63 -12.65 15.31
CA PRO A 611 9.19 -12.48 16.70
C PRO A 611 8.32 -13.64 17.18
N MET A 612 7.36 -14.10 16.37
CA MET A 612 6.50 -15.24 16.71
C MET A 612 7.33 -16.51 16.94
N LYS A 613 8.31 -16.80 16.08
CA LYS A 613 9.19 -17.97 16.27
C LYS A 613 9.97 -17.90 17.57
N LYS A 614 10.37 -16.68 17.98
CA LYS A 614 11.03 -16.44 19.27
C LYS A 614 10.07 -16.64 20.45
N ASP A 615 8.82 -16.17 20.36
CA ASP A 615 7.79 -16.39 21.38
C ASP A 615 7.44 -17.88 21.56
N LEU A 616 7.53 -18.64 20.48
CA LEU A 616 7.22 -20.07 20.45
C LEU A 616 8.47 -20.95 20.66
N GLU A 617 9.62 -20.35 20.95
CA GLU A 617 10.86 -21.08 21.22
C GLU A 617 10.68 -22.04 22.41
N GLY A 618 11.21 -23.25 22.28
CA GLY A 618 11.06 -24.32 23.28
C GLY A 618 9.75 -25.12 23.21
N LYS A 619 8.80 -24.75 22.34
CA LYS A 619 7.65 -25.60 22.04
C LYS A 619 8.00 -26.67 21.00
N ASP A 620 7.25 -27.77 20.98
CA ASP A 620 7.41 -28.87 20.01
C ASP A 620 6.89 -28.50 18.62
N ILE A 621 7.46 -27.44 18.04
CA ILE A 621 7.16 -26.95 16.69
C ILE A 621 8.43 -27.05 15.83
N VAL A 622 8.29 -27.56 14.60
CA VAL A 622 9.33 -27.56 13.58
C VAL A 622 8.89 -26.69 12.41
N TYR A 623 9.82 -25.89 11.88
CA TYR A 623 9.59 -25.08 10.69
C TYR A 623 10.32 -25.71 9.52
N VAL A 624 9.58 -26.17 8.50
CA VAL A 624 10.12 -26.80 7.30
C VAL A 624 9.92 -25.88 6.10
N PHE A 625 10.97 -25.65 5.34
CA PHE A 625 10.98 -24.78 4.17
C PHE A 625 11.27 -25.61 2.92
N ILE A 626 10.36 -25.57 1.95
CA ILE A 626 10.48 -26.32 0.70
C ILE A 626 10.56 -25.31 -0.46
N ALA A 627 11.66 -25.35 -1.21
CA ALA A 627 11.86 -24.58 -2.43
C ALA A 627 12.09 -25.52 -3.62
N GLY A 628 11.69 -25.09 -4.82
CA GLY A 628 11.98 -25.79 -6.07
C GLY A 628 13.28 -25.32 -6.73
N GLU A 629 13.65 -25.95 -7.85
CA GLU A 629 14.90 -25.63 -8.56
C GLU A 629 14.91 -24.28 -9.27
N ASN A 630 13.73 -23.70 -9.48
CA ASN A 630 13.56 -22.31 -9.92
C ASN A 630 14.01 -21.28 -8.86
N SER A 631 14.41 -21.74 -7.68
CA SER A 631 15.29 -21.00 -6.76
C SER A 631 16.74 -21.37 -7.07
N PRO A 632 17.52 -20.47 -7.70
CA PRO A 632 18.92 -20.74 -8.03
C PRO A 632 19.70 -21.16 -6.79
N LYS A 633 20.51 -22.21 -6.92
CA LYS A 633 21.18 -22.84 -5.77
C LYS A 633 22.05 -21.85 -4.99
N GLU A 634 22.85 -21.05 -5.68
CA GLU A 634 23.72 -20.05 -5.03
C GLU A 634 22.90 -19.01 -4.24
N THR A 635 21.84 -18.47 -4.83
CA THR A 635 20.91 -17.56 -4.14
C THR A 635 20.28 -18.21 -2.92
N TRP A 636 19.82 -19.45 -3.05
CA TRP A 636 19.21 -20.21 -1.96
C TRP A 636 20.21 -20.42 -0.81
N ASP A 637 21.44 -20.88 -1.13
CA ASP A 637 22.52 -21.07 -0.15
C ASP A 637 22.88 -19.76 0.57
N ASN A 638 22.80 -18.61 -0.11
CA ASN A 638 23.05 -17.29 0.49
C ASN A 638 21.93 -16.83 1.45
N MET A 639 20.68 -17.27 1.23
CA MET A 639 19.49 -16.81 1.94
C MET A 639 19.12 -17.67 3.15
N ILE A 640 19.15 -19.00 3.01
CA ILE A 640 18.67 -19.93 4.05
C ILE A 640 19.34 -19.80 5.43
N PRO A 641 20.60 -19.32 5.57
CA PRO A 641 21.18 -19.22 6.90
C PRO A 641 20.49 -18.20 7.82
N ASP A 642 19.74 -17.24 7.26
CA ASP A 642 18.90 -16.31 8.03
C ASP A 642 17.47 -16.83 8.29
N ILE A 643 17.16 -18.02 7.80
CA ILE A 643 15.83 -18.63 7.89
C ILE A 643 15.95 -19.85 8.81
N HIS A 644 15.62 -19.69 10.09
CA HIS A 644 15.74 -20.81 11.04
C HIS A 644 14.71 -21.90 10.76
N GLY A 645 15.18 -23.14 10.61
CA GLY A 645 14.36 -24.32 10.31
C GLY A 645 15.06 -25.36 9.44
N GLU A 646 14.26 -26.26 8.91
CA GLU A 646 14.65 -27.41 8.12
C GLU A 646 14.41 -27.12 6.63
N HIS A 647 15.45 -27.15 5.81
CA HIS A 647 15.40 -26.65 4.44
C HIS A 647 15.55 -27.76 3.42
N TYR A 648 14.69 -27.72 2.40
CA TYR A 648 14.71 -28.64 1.26
C TYR A 648 14.70 -27.83 -0.04
N ARG A 649 15.60 -28.19 -0.97
CA ARG A 649 15.54 -27.77 -2.36
C ARG A 649 15.22 -28.98 -3.22
N VAL A 650 13.95 -29.15 -3.55
CA VAL A 650 13.44 -30.33 -4.28
C VAL A 650 13.62 -30.18 -5.80
N THR A 651 13.67 -31.30 -6.51
CA THR A 651 13.77 -31.31 -7.98
C THR A 651 12.51 -30.74 -8.63
N ALA A 652 12.58 -30.36 -9.91
CA ALA A 652 11.40 -29.90 -10.65
C ALA A 652 10.24 -30.92 -10.65
N ALA A 653 10.56 -32.22 -10.73
CA ALA A 653 9.57 -33.30 -10.70
C ALA A 653 8.90 -33.41 -9.31
N GLN A 654 9.71 -33.39 -8.25
CA GLN A 654 9.24 -33.41 -6.87
C GLN A 654 8.37 -32.18 -6.54
N TRP A 655 8.80 -30.99 -6.96
CA TRP A 655 8.03 -29.75 -6.81
C TRP A 655 6.67 -29.84 -7.51
N LYS A 656 6.65 -30.35 -8.75
CA LYS A 656 5.42 -30.56 -9.51
C LYS A 656 4.48 -31.51 -8.78
N TYR A 657 5.01 -32.62 -8.26
CA TYR A 657 4.21 -33.58 -7.51
C TYR A 657 3.59 -32.95 -6.25
N LEU A 658 4.40 -32.31 -5.41
CA LEU A 658 3.93 -31.63 -4.19
C LEU A 658 2.89 -30.55 -4.51
N SER A 659 3.12 -29.79 -5.58
CA SER A 659 2.19 -28.76 -6.04
C SER A 659 0.84 -29.34 -6.44
N LYS A 660 0.82 -30.50 -7.10
CA LYS A 660 -0.41 -31.21 -7.45
C LYS A 660 -1.08 -31.82 -6.21
N GLN A 661 -0.33 -32.51 -5.36
CA GLN A 661 -0.84 -33.17 -4.15
C GLN A 661 -1.58 -32.18 -3.24
N PHE A 662 -1.01 -30.99 -3.05
CA PHE A 662 -1.57 -29.98 -2.15
C PHE A 662 -2.27 -28.83 -2.86
N SER A 663 -2.48 -28.89 -4.18
CA SER A 663 -3.08 -27.81 -4.97
C SER A 663 -2.40 -26.45 -4.72
N ILE A 664 -1.07 -26.41 -4.79
CA ILE A 664 -0.26 -25.20 -4.62
C ILE A 664 -0.34 -24.38 -5.91
N GLN A 665 -1.01 -23.24 -5.84
CA GLN A 665 -1.22 -22.34 -6.99
C GLN A 665 -0.24 -21.17 -7.02
N GLY A 666 0.54 -20.99 -5.96
CA GLY A 666 1.51 -19.92 -5.82
C GLY A 666 2.24 -20.02 -4.49
N VAL A 667 3.32 -19.24 -4.36
CA VAL A 667 4.10 -19.11 -3.13
C VAL A 667 3.91 -17.71 -2.52
N PRO A 668 3.91 -17.57 -1.19
CA PRO A 668 4.05 -18.65 -0.20
C PRO A 668 2.78 -19.49 -0.10
N THR A 669 2.92 -20.78 0.23
CA THR A 669 1.82 -21.64 0.68
C THR A 669 2.24 -22.32 1.96
N TYR A 670 1.40 -22.27 2.99
CA TYR A 670 1.66 -22.84 4.30
C TYR A 670 0.81 -24.08 4.53
N ILE A 671 1.41 -25.11 5.12
CA ILE A 671 0.71 -26.31 5.60
C ILE A 671 1.07 -26.51 7.07
N ILE A 672 0.06 -26.79 7.91
CA ILE A 672 0.28 -27.17 9.30
C ILE A 672 -0.02 -28.66 9.46
N VAL A 673 0.93 -29.37 10.04
CA VAL A 673 0.86 -30.80 10.34
C VAL A 673 0.85 -31.00 11.85
N ASP A 674 -0.04 -31.85 12.35
CA ASP A 674 -0.09 -32.22 13.77
C ASP A 674 0.98 -33.25 14.16
N LYS A 675 1.01 -33.64 15.44
CA LYS A 675 2.03 -34.54 16.02
C LYS A 675 1.94 -35.95 15.45
N GLU A 676 0.76 -36.36 14.97
CA GLU A 676 0.49 -37.64 14.34
C GLU A 676 0.93 -37.68 12.88
N GLY A 677 1.22 -36.52 12.28
CA GLY A 677 1.64 -36.39 10.88
C GLY A 677 0.47 -36.10 9.93
N ALA A 678 -0.71 -35.74 10.43
CA ALA A 678 -1.86 -35.38 9.62
C ALA A 678 -1.84 -33.88 9.26
N VAL A 679 -2.17 -33.56 8.02
CA VAL A 679 -2.32 -32.18 7.55
C VAL A 679 -3.64 -31.62 8.09
N ILE A 680 -3.57 -30.58 8.92
CA ILE A 680 -4.74 -29.99 9.59
C ILE A 680 -5.14 -28.63 9.06
N GLN A 681 -4.23 -27.89 8.42
CA GLN A 681 -4.51 -26.58 7.80
C GLN A 681 -3.67 -26.37 6.54
N LYS A 682 -4.21 -25.56 5.62
CA LYS A 682 -3.51 -25.06 4.43
C LYS A 682 -3.92 -23.61 4.16
N HIS A 683 -2.93 -22.75 3.93
CA HIS A 683 -3.13 -21.37 3.49
C HIS A 683 -2.35 -21.09 2.21
N THR A 684 -3.03 -20.57 1.19
CA THR A 684 -2.37 -19.99 0.01
C THR A 684 -2.16 -18.51 0.26
N GLY A 685 -0.92 -18.03 0.14
CA GLY A 685 -0.53 -16.70 0.61
C GLY A 685 -0.25 -16.67 2.12
N PHE A 686 0.23 -15.53 2.60
CA PHE A 686 0.53 -15.34 4.03
C PHE A 686 -0.72 -14.90 4.79
N PRO A 687 -1.26 -15.70 5.74
CA PRO A 687 -2.52 -15.39 6.43
C PRO A 687 -2.36 -14.45 7.63
N GLY A 688 -1.15 -13.90 7.84
CA GLY A 688 -0.80 -13.07 9.00
C GLY A 688 -0.21 -13.87 10.17
N VAL A 689 0.64 -13.21 10.95
CA VAL A 689 1.38 -13.84 12.07
C VAL A 689 0.43 -14.41 13.12
N ASP A 690 -0.63 -13.68 13.49
CA ASP A 690 -1.56 -14.11 14.54
C ASP A 690 -2.36 -15.34 14.16
N THR A 691 -2.79 -15.44 12.89
CA THR A 691 -3.47 -16.62 12.37
C THR A 691 -2.56 -17.83 12.47
N VAL A 692 -1.31 -17.71 12.00
CA VAL A 692 -0.32 -18.80 12.07
C VAL A 692 -0.06 -19.20 13.53
N LYS A 693 0.18 -18.23 14.42
CA LYS A 693 0.43 -18.48 15.85
C LYS A 693 -0.73 -19.22 16.51
N LYS A 694 -1.97 -18.78 16.26
CA LYS A 694 -3.20 -19.38 16.79
C LYS A 694 -3.35 -20.83 16.34
N GLU A 695 -3.10 -21.12 15.06
CA GLU A 695 -3.23 -22.46 14.51
C GLU A 695 -2.14 -23.41 15.02
N LEU A 696 -0.89 -22.93 15.15
CA LEU A 696 0.18 -23.71 15.76
C LEU A 696 -0.09 -24.04 17.23
N MET A 697 -0.62 -23.08 17.99
CA MET A 697 -1.00 -23.33 19.40
C MET A 697 -2.13 -24.36 19.51
N LYS A 698 -3.16 -24.27 18.67
CA LYS A 698 -4.22 -25.29 18.61
C LYS A 698 -3.70 -26.68 18.24
N ALA A 699 -2.73 -26.75 17.34
CA ALA A 699 -2.11 -27.99 16.94
C ALA A 699 -1.28 -28.63 18.06
N LEU A 700 -0.71 -27.82 18.97
CA LEU A 700 0.04 -28.29 20.13
C LEU A 700 -0.86 -28.85 21.25
N GLU A 701 -2.12 -28.42 21.31
CA GLU A 701 -3.11 -28.87 22.29
C GLU A 701 -3.72 -30.24 21.94
N LYS A 702 -3.65 -30.63 20.67
CA LYS A 702 -3.92 -32.00 20.22
C LYS A 702 -2.74 -32.89 20.59
#